data_AF-A0A349K2I3-F1
#
_entry.id   AF-A0A349K2I3-F1
#
_cell.length_a   1.000
_cell.length_b   1.000
_cell.length_c   1.000
_cell.angle_alpha   90.00
_cell.angle_beta   90.00
_cell.angle_gamma   90.00
#
_symmetry.space_group_name_H-M   'P 1'
#
loop_
_entity.id
_entity.type
_entity.pdbx_description
1 polymer ?
#
loop_
_entity_poly.entity_id
_entity_poly.type
_entity_poly.pdbx_seq_one_letter_code
_entity_poly.pdbx_strand_id
1 'polypeptide(L)'
;MSFLRQFSFLALPIALISPLAGQQGDRKGHNMTSFVPEDVIPPAPFLKVEDALKSFQLAPGFVIEEVASEPLVDMPCILKFDGDGQMWICELVGYMPDVNGKGENIAQGRIAILTDSDDDGRVDKRSIFLEKLLLPRSLYLLDDGILWANQESLFFQGRDGNKPVGKRVMVDKDYARGGNVEHKANSLVLGLDNWIYNAKSDRRYKRTKDGWVMGKTHFRGQWGIDRDDYGRLFHNSNSTLLVGDYTFPNVVYGNTNSKMKAGIAVRISDNRVWPIRVTPGVNRGYQRNTVSPENYKLINATGASGLTVFRSHGLGKDLYGTAFITEATGHLVKAISYEDGNGKLIGEHTFGEKEFLASTDERFRPVNAYTAPDNSLYILDMYHGIIQHRTYVTSYLRKQILSRGLDKPGSGHGRIYRLRHRDQGRGPAPSLEKLSAIELTRYLNHPNGWWRDTAQRLIVERGNETTRDALEGILQDGKPLARLHALWCLEGLGLLNAGHVARSLKSGDEKFSSSALMAGLSLSEGDKNALLPALAAFKAGREASIYKARLLAETGSSQALDALVTELKLNGGNPLVREAAFTGLKDREAVFLGVNNGRYNDGNLDKWLQEALHRNTRKIKPPTIKGEHLASFQRGEKLYMGRVACIGCHGAEGTGLPNLGPPLDESDWVNGDTKRLAKALLHGLQGPITVSGQRYTPPAAMPGLSMNPTVSDRDIADILTFIRHAWSNRSGKMEESFIKESRETTRKQGGVPYTEKELN
;
A
#
# COMPACT_ATOMS: atom_id res chain seq x y z
N MET A 1 19.31 86.03 -2.20
CA MET A 1 17.97 86.50 -1.75
C MET A 1 16.94 85.58 -2.39
N SER A 2 16.34 84.66 -1.63
CA SER A 2 14.92 84.75 -1.19
C SER A 2 13.98 84.10 -2.24
N PHE A 3 13.06 83.16 -1.99
CA PHE A 3 12.50 82.54 -0.79
C PHE A 3 11.72 81.25 -1.19
N LEU A 4 11.80 80.23 -0.31
CA LEU A 4 10.94 79.06 -0.03
C LEU A 4 9.64 78.72 -0.81
N ARG A 5 9.40 77.40 -1.02
CA ARG A 5 8.35 76.64 -0.31
C ARG A 5 8.56 75.10 -0.33
N GLN A 6 8.34 74.49 0.83
CA GLN A 6 8.43 73.07 1.18
C GLN A 6 7.35 72.21 0.50
N PHE A 7 7.69 70.97 0.16
CA PHE A 7 6.74 69.83 0.21
C PHE A 7 7.46 68.59 0.75
N SER A 8 6.85 67.99 1.77
CA SER A 8 7.32 66.84 2.54
C SER A 8 7.34 65.55 1.71
N PHE A 9 8.46 64.83 1.73
CA PHE A 9 8.54 63.45 1.28
C PHE A 9 8.03 62.52 2.39
N LEU A 10 6.86 61.89 2.17
CA LEU A 10 6.47 60.69 2.91
C LEU A 10 7.22 59.50 2.29
N ALA A 11 8.22 58.99 3.01
CA ALA A 11 8.83 57.70 2.71
C ALA A 11 7.86 56.59 3.16
N LEU A 12 7.20 55.92 2.20
CA LEU A 12 6.54 54.64 2.47
C LEU A 12 7.61 53.53 2.51
N PRO A 13 7.64 52.68 3.55
CA PRO A 13 8.51 51.51 3.55
C PRO A 13 7.96 50.50 2.53
N ILE A 14 8.75 50.22 1.48
CA ILE A 14 8.53 49.06 0.63
C ILE A 14 8.78 47.83 1.49
N ALA A 15 7.72 47.27 2.06
CA ALA A 15 7.75 45.95 2.65
C ALA A 15 8.09 44.96 1.53
N LEU A 16 9.30 44.40 1.59
CA LEU A 16 9.67 43.19 0.88
C LEU A 16 8.74 42.06 1.34
N ILE A 17 7.61 41.92 0.65
CA ILE A 17 6.75 40.74 0.75
C ILE A 17 7.55 39.59 0.12
N SER A 18 8.29 38.88 0.96
CA SER A 18 8.86 37.58 0.61
C SER A 18 7.71 36.66 0.17
N PRO A 19 7.89 35.82 -0.87
CA PRO A 19 6.85 34.92 -1.32
C PRO A 19 6.68 33.79 -0.29
N LEU A 20 5.78 33.99 0.68
CA LEU A 20 5.30 32.98 1.62
C LEU A 20 4.46 31.86 0.95
N ALA A 21 4.32 31.89 -0.38
CA ALA A 21 3.48 30.96 -1.13
C ALA A 21 4.00 29.50 -1.21
N GLY A 22 5.17 29.20 -0.63
CA GLY A 22 5.79 27.86 -0.69
C GLY A 22 5.83 27.06 0.61
N GLN A 23 5.42 27.61 1.75
CA GLN A 23 5.66 26.98 3.07
C GLN A 23 4.35 26.53 3.72
N GLN A 24 3.99 25.26 3.51
CA GLN A 24 2.75 24.66 4.03
C GLN A 24 2.97 23.66 5.17
N GLY A 25 4.21 23.38 5.57
CA GLY A 25 4.51 22.36 6.58
C GLY A 25 4.24 22.77 8.03
N ASP A 26 4.18 24.07 8.33
CA ASP A 26 4.02 24.57 9.69
C ASP A 26 2.60 24.33 10.22
N ARG A 27 2.50 23.76 11.43
CA ARG A 27 1.21 23.50 12.09
C ARG A 27 0.87 24.66 13.04
N LYS A 28 -0.39 25.12 12.98
CA LYS A 28 -0.91 26.16 13.86
C LYS A 28 -0.70 25.76 15.34
N GLY A 29 -0.14 26.67 16.14
CA GLY A 29 0.12 26.47 17.56
C GLY A 29 1.42 25.75 17.92
N HIS A 30 2.23 25.34 16.94
CA HIS A 30 3.54 24.74 17.20
C HIS A 30 4.64 25.81 17.18
N ASN A 31 5.54 25.77 18.18
CA ASN A 31 6.76 26.57 18.18
C ASN A 31 7.85 25.83 17.37
N MET A 32 8.24 26.40 16.24
CA MET A 32 9.24 25.82 15.32
C MET A 32 10.70 26.10 15.71
N THR A 33 10.93 26.66 16.90
CA THR A 33 12.28 26.96 17.39
C THR A 33 13.03 25.66 17.70
N SER A 34 14.27 25.56 17.24
CA SER A 34 15.16 24.45 17.62
C SER A 34 15.51 24.54 19.10
N PHE A 35 15.42 23.41 19.81
CA PHE A 35 16.02 23.27 21.14
C PHE A 35 17.37 22.55 21.11
N VAL A 36 17.79 22.03 19.95
CA VAL A 36 19.11 21.42 19.74
C VAL A 36 20.14 22.55 19.63
N PRO A 37 21.15 22.62 20.51
CA PRO A 37 22.21 23.63 20.44
C PRO A 37 22.99 23.54 19.12
N GLU A 38 23.36 24.67 18.51
CA GLU A 38 24.03 24.67 17.20
C GLU A 38 25.46 24.11 17.26
N ASP A 39 26.14 24.24 18.40
CA ASP A 39 27.51 23.76 18.66
C ASP A 39 27.63 22.24 18.79
N VAL A 40 26.52 21.54 19.09
CA VAL A 40 26.51 20.07 19.18
C VAL A 40 26.09 19.38 17.87
N ILE A 41 25.69 20.14 16.85
CA ILE A 41 25.27 19.60 15.55
C ILE A 41 26.51 19.38 14.67
N PRO A 42 26.87 18.13 14.32
CA PRO A 42 28.03 17.89 13.46
C PRO A 42 27.81 18.45 12.05
N PRO A 43 28.88 18.78 11.32
CA PRO A 43 28.77 19.14 9.91
C PRO A 43 28.22 17.96 9.09
N ALA A 44 27.60 18.27 7.95
CA ALA A 44 27.05 17.29 7.01
C ALA A 44 27.74 17.39 5.63
N PRO A 45 29.07 17.16 5.57
CA PRO A 45 29.80 17.26 4.31
C PRO A 45 29.33 16.18 3.32
N PHE A 46 29.64 16.39 2.04
CA PHE A 46 29.64 15.30 1.09
C PHE A 46 30.84 14.39 1.40
N LEU A 47 30.61 13.08 1.57
CA LEU A 47 31.67 12.10 1.76
C LEU A 47 31.91 11.32 0.48
N LYS A 48 33.17 11.04 0.16
CA LYS A 48 33.51 9.99 -0.82
C LYS A 48 33.13 8.62 -0.26
N VAL A 49 33.05 7.60 -1.11
CA VAL A 49 32.62 6.26 -0.70
C VAL A 49 33.53 5.70 0.40
N GLU A 50 34.84 5.87 0.28
CA GLU A 50 35.81 5.37 1.26
C GLU A 50 35.65 6.01 2.64
N ASP A 51 35.22 7.27 2.69
CA ASP A 51 34.96 7.98 3.95
C ASP A 51 33.58 7.68 4.51
N ALA A 52 32.57 7.47 3.66
CA ALA A 52 31.26 6.99 4.09
C ALA A 52 31.33 5.57 4.65
N LEU A 53 32.18 4.68 4.10
CA LEU A 53 32.38 3.35 4.68
C LEU A 53 32.92 3.41 6.12
N LYS A 54 33.71 4.44 6.47
CA LYS A 54 34.22 4.66 7.83
C LYS A 54 33.17 5.28 8.76
N SER A 55 32.11 5.90 8.23
CA SER A 55 31.05 6.49 9.06
C SER A 55 30.04 5.47 9.57
N PHE A 56 30.08 4.23 9.06
CA PHE A 56 29.17 3.17 9.45
C PHE A 56 29.60 2.45 10.73
N GLN A 57 28.62 2.23 11.60
CA GLN A 57 28.69 1.28 12.71
C GLN A 57 27.76 0.10 12.40
N LEU A 58 28.33 -1.10 12.39
CA LEU A 58 27.64 -2.36 12.13
C LEU A 58 27.45 -3.16 13.42
N ALA A 59 26.46 -4.04 13.43
CA ALA A 59 26.42 -5.15 14.38
C ALA A 59 27.73 -5.98 14.30
N PRO A 60 28.19 -6.57 15.42
CA PRO A 60 29.36 -7.44 15.43
C PRO A 60 29.21 -8.62 14.45
N GLY A 61 30.30 -9.01 13.78
CA GLY A 61 30.29 -10.16 12.85
C GLY A 61 29.93 -9.82 11.39
N PHE A 62 29.66 -8.56 11.07
CA PHE A 62 29.30 -8.14 9.71
C PHE A 62 30.34 -7.21 9.07
N VAL A 63 30.34 -7.20 7.73
CA VAL A 63 31.06 -6.23 6.89
C VAL A 63 30.09 -5.56 5.93
N ILE A 64 30.40 -4.33 5.55
CA ILE A 64 29.72 -3.59 4.50
C ILE A 64 30.70 -3.28 3.37
N GLU A 65 30.25 -3.47 2.14
CA GLU A 65 31.04 -3.33 0.92
C GLU A 65 30.28 -2.46 -0.07
N GLU A 66 31.01 -1.66 -0.85
CA GLU A 66 30.45 -0.97 -2.00
C GLU A 66 30.17 -1.98 -3.12
N VAL A 67 28.97 -1.92 -3.70
CA VAL A 67 28.60 -2.63 -4.92
C VAL A 67 28.59 -1.69 -6.13
N ALA A 68 28.00 -0.50 -5.95
CA ALA A 68 27.98 0.56 -6.96
C ALA A 68 27.83 1.92 -6.29
N SER A 69 28.48 2.95 -6.83
CA SER A 69 28.29 4.35 -6.46
C SER A 69 28.11 5.24 -7.69
N GLU A 70 27.91 6.54 -7.49
CA GLU A 70 28.08 7.52 -8.55
C GLU A 70 29.41 7.32 -9.34
N PRO A 71 29.42 7.47 -10.68
CA PRO A 71 28.30 7.82 -11.56
C PRO A 71 27.45 6.61 -12.05
N LEU A 72 27.76 5.38 -11.62
CA LEU A 72 27.05 4.17 -12.06
C LEU A 72 25.59 4.13 -11.59
N VAL A 73 25.27 4.79 -10.47
CA VAL A 73 23.90 4.88 -9.94
C VAL A 73 23.63 6.28 -9.39
N ASP A 74 22.37 6.73 -9.50
CA ASP A 74 21.94 8.08 -9.11
C ASP A 74 20.53 8.05 -8.50
N MET A 75 20.41 8.46 -7.24
CA MET A 75 19.18 8.45 -6.43
C MET A 75 18.35 7.15 -6.56
N PRO A 76 18.95 5.97 -6.30
CA PRO A 76 18.25 4.70 -6.42
C PRO A 76 17.12 4.60 -5.38
N CYS A 77 15.94 4.13 -5.79
CA CYS A 77 14.80 3.95 -4.87
C CYS A 77 14.19 2.54 -4.89
N ILE A 78 14.34 1.79 -6.00
CA ILE A 78 13.92 0.40 -6.14
C ILE A 78 15.02 -0.38 -6.87
N LEU A 79 15.27 -1.61 -6.44
CA LEU A 79 16.15 -2.57 -7.11
C LEU A 79 15.40 -3.89 -7.32
N LYS A 80 15.66 -4.54 -8.46
CA LYS A 80 15.31 -5.95 -8.72
C LYS A 80 16.49 -6.63 -9.40
N PHE A 81 16.69 -7.91 -9.13
CA PHE A 81 17.65 -8.75 -9.87
C PHE A 81 16.89 -9.55 -10.93
N ASP A 82 17.43 -9.64 -12.15
CA ASP A 82 16.96 -10.63 -13.13
C ASP A 82 17.57 -12.02 -12.89
N GLY A 83 17.18 -13.01 -13.69
CA GLY A 83 17.63 -14.39 -13.52
C GLY A 83 19.13 -14.60 -13.72
N ASP A 84 19.84 -13.65 -14.32
CA ASP A 84 21.31 -13.67 -14.50
C ASP A 84 22.01 -12.74 -13.48
N GLY A 85 21.27 -12.16 -12.53
CA GLY A 85 21.80 -11.41 -11.41
C GLY A 85 22.10 -9.95 -11.73
N GLN A 86 21.73 -9.45 -12.91
CA GLN A 86 21.88 -8.04 -13.24
C GLN A 86 20.90 -7.22 -12.39
N MET A 87 21.35 -6.05 -11.93
CA MET A 87 20.53 -5.19 -11.09
C MET A 87 19.76 -4.17 -11.94
N TRP A 88 18.45 -4.21 -11.86
CA TRP A 88 17.54 -3.27 -12.48
C TRP A 88 17.12 -2.23 -11.45
N ILE A 89 17.55 -0.98 -11.65
CA ILE A 89 17.41 0.12 -10.70
C ILE A 89 16.41 1.14 -11.20
N CYS A 90 15.48 1.52 -10.34
CA CYS A 90 14.62 2.69 -10.51
C CYS A 90 15.29 3.90 -9.85
N GLU A 91 15.57 4.93 -10.65
CA GLU A 91 16.25 6.15 -10.22
C GLU A 91 15.27 7.32 -10.14
N LEU A 92 15.19 7.93 -8.94
CA LEU A 92 14.24 9.00 -8.62
C LEU A 92 14.89 10.40 -8.72
N VAL A 93 15.72 10.61 -9.75
CA VAL A 93 16.54 11.82 -10.00
C VAL A 93 15.79 13.14 -9.83
N GLY A 94 14.53 13.20 -10.22
CA GLY A 94 13.71 14.41 -10.16
C GLY A 94 13.11 14.71 -8.78
N TYR A 95 13.31 13.88 -7.76
CA TYR A 95 12.73 14.11 -6.43
C TYR A 95 13.47 15.20 -5.67
N MET A 96 12.71 16.20 -5.20
CA MET A 96 13.24 17.33 -4.41
C MET A 96 14.61 17.87 -4.90
N PRO A 97 14.73 18.36 -6.16
CA PRO A 97 16.01 18.84 -6.69
C PRO A 97 16.57 20.03 -5.90
N ASP A 98 15.69 20.78 -5.24
CA ASP A 98 16.00 21.76 -4.22
C ASP A 98 14.93 21.71 -3.10
N VAL A 99 15.12 22.50 -2.04
CA VAL A 99 14.20 22.57 -0.89
C VAL A 99 12.76 23.05 -1.26
N ASN A 100 12.56 23.58 -2.46
CA ASN A 100 11.25 24.00 -2.99
C ASN A 100 10.65 22.99 -3.98
N GLY A 101 11.37 21.90 -4.29
CA GLY A 101 11.02 20.95 -5.34
C GLY A 101 10.94 21.59 -6.73
N LYS A 102 11.75 22.61 -7.02
CA LYS A 102 11.79 23.23 -8.34
C LYS A 102 12.32 22.21 -9.36
N GLY A 103 11.59 22.03 -10.47
CA GLY A 103 11.97 21.08 -11.52
C GLY A 103 11.50 19.64 -11.29
N GLU A 104 10.83 19.34 -10.18
CA GLU A 104 10.33 17.98 -9.87
C GLU A 104 9.28 17.47 -10.88
N ASN A 105 8.61 18.37 -11.59
CA ASN A 105 7.69 18.05 -12.67
C ASN A 105 8.39 17.72 -14.00
N ILE A 106 9.72 17.81 -14.08
CA ILE A 106 10.50 17.44 -15.25
C ILE A 106 10.77 15.94 -15.18
N ALA A 107 10.46 15.24 -16.27
CA ALA A 107 10.65 13.80 -16.36
C ALA A 107 12.15 13.47 -16.53
N GLN A 108 12.86 13.31 -15.41
CA GLN A 108 14.31 13.03 -15.38
C GLN A 108 14.65 11.64 -14.85
N GLY A 109 13.67 10.94 -14.28
CA GLY A 109 13.86 9.60 -13.73
C GLY A 109 14.16 8.56 -14.81
N ARG A 110 14.78 7.46 -14.38
CA ARG A 110 15.31 6.43 -15.27
C ARG A 110 15.07 5.04 -14.68
N ILE A 111 15.06 4.04 -15.55
CA ILE A 111 15.26 2.64 -15.20
C ILE A 111 16.57 2.22 -15.87
N ALA A 112 17.55 1.84 -15.06
CA ALA A 112 18.89 1.46 -15.49
C ALA A 112 19.19 0.01 -15.14
N ILE A 113 20.12 -0.60 -15.86
CA ILE A 113 20.61 -1.97 -15.63
C ILE A 113 22.10 -1.85 -15.30
N LEU A 114 22.48 -2.43 -14.17
CA LEU A 114 23.85 -2.50 -13.68
C LEU A 114 24.35 -3.93 -13.74
N THR A 115 25.59 -4.12 -14.17
CA THR A 115 26.21 -5.43 -14.35
C THR A 115 27.60 -5.43 -13.75
N ASP A 116 27.84 -6.46 -12.95
CA ASP A 116 29.16 -6.96 -12.57
C ASP A 116 29.52 -8.04 -13.61
N SER A 117 30.48 -7.74 -14.50
CA SER A 117 30.76 -8.55 -15.68
C SER A 117 31.95 -9.48 -15.54
N ASP A 118 32.72 -9.35 -14.47
CA ASP A 118 33.80 -10.27 -14.09
C ASP A 118 33.52 -11.03 -12.79
N ASP A 119 32.36 -10.81 -12.18
CA ASP A 119 31.87 -11.46 -10.95
C ASP A 119 32.78 -11.18 -9.74
N ASP A 120 33.45 -10.02 -9.70
CA ASP A 120 34.29 -9.60 -8.57
C ASP A 120 33.47 -9.06 -7.37
N GLY A 121 32.20 -8.75 -7.62
CA GLY A 121 31.22 -8.29 -6.64
C GLY A 121 31.00 -6.79 -6.67
N ARG A 122 31.53 -6.09 -7.68
CA ARG A 122 31.35 -4.67 -7.96
C ARG A 122 30.81 -4.50 -9.38
N VAL A 123 29.95 -3.52 -9.55
CA VAL A 123 29.43 -3.17 -10.87
C VAL A 123 30.51 -2.44 -11.66
N ASP A 124 30.74 -2.88 -12.90
CA ASP A 124 31.61 -2.19 -13.86
C ASP A 124 30.83 -1.63 -15.07
N LYS A 125 29.59 -2.08 -15.30
CA LYS A 125 28.77 -1.69 -16.45
C LYS A 125 27.41 -1.13 -16.08
N ARG A 126 26.99 -0.11 -16.82
CA ARG A 126 25.65 0.52 -16.76
C ARG A 126 25.06 0.64 -18.16
N SER A 127 23.77 0.35 -18.28
CA SER A 127 22.95 0.71 -19.45
C SER A 127 21.62 1.30 -19.03
N ILE A 128 21.01 2.12 -19.89
CA ILE A 128 19.68 2.70 -19.66
C ILE A 128 18.64 1.86 -20.39
N PHE A 129 17.62 1.39 -19.65
CA PHE A 129 16.49 0.65 -20.23
C PHE A 129 15.33 1.59 -20.58
N LEU A 130 14.96 2.49 -19.66
CA LEU A 130 13.98 3.55 -19.90
C LEU A 130 14.47 4.87 -19.31
N GLU A 131 14.20 5.98 -20.00
CA GLU A 131 14.55 7.34 -19.55
C GLU A 131 13.36 8.29 -19.70
N LYS A 132 13.55 9.53 -19.23
CA LYS A 132 12.55 10.61 -19.26
C LYS A 132 11.27 10.20 -18.54
N LEU A 133 11.43 9.59 -17.36
CA LEU A 133 10.34 9.11 -16.53
C LEU A 133 10.03 10.14 -15.43
N LEU A 134 8.75 10.40 -15.22
CA LEU A 134 8.31 11.35 -14.20
C LEU A 134 8.15 10.64 -12.84
N LEU A 135 9.15 10.80 -11.98
CA LEU A 135 9.20 10.21 -10.63
C LEU A 135 8.84 8.70 -10.62
N PRO A 136 9.62 7.85 -11.33
CA PRO A 136 9.39 6.42 -11.32
C PRO A 136 9.66 5.83 -9.93
N ARG A 137 8.79 4.93 -9.47
CA ARG A 137 8.79 4.49 -8.06
C ARG A 137 8.33 3.06 -7.82
N SER A 138 8.24 2.27 -8.89
CA SER A 138 7.91 0.84 -8.82
C SER A 138 8.51 0.13 -10.01
N LEU A 139 9.02 -1.06 -9.76
CA LEU A 139 9.63 -1.92 -10.76
C LEU A 139 9.46 -3.39 -10.34
N TYR A 140 9.05 -4.22 -11.28
CA TYR A 140 9.04 -5.67 -11.18
C TYR A 140 9.43 -6.26 -12.54
N LEU A 141 10.19 -7.35 -12.52
CA LEU A 141 10.69 -8.01 -13.73
C LEU A 141 9.82 -9.22 -14.06
N LEU A 142 9.53 -9.39 -15.34
CA LEU A 142 8.94 -10.58 -15.94
C LEU A 142 9.94 -11.13 -16.97
N ASP A 143 9.73 -12.36 -17.41
CA ASP A 143 10.57 -12.99 -18.44
C ASP A 143 10.66 -12.12 -19.70
N ASP A 144 9.52 -11.71 -20.22
CA ASP A 144 9.36 -10.97 -21.48
C ASP A 144 9.21 -9.44 -21.31
N GLY A 145 9.42 -8.89 -20.11
CA GLY A 145 9.27 -7.46 -19.90
C GLY A 145 9.38 -6.97 -18.47
N ILE A 146 8.96 -5.74 -18.25
CA ILE A 146 8.92 -5.12 -16.92
C ILE A 146 7.56 -4.51 -16.64
N LEU A 147 7.13 -4.58 -15.38
CA LEU A 147 6.04 -3.81 -14.83
C LEU A 147 6.64 -2.66 -14.03
N TRP A 148 6.28 -1.42 -14.35
CA TRP A 148 6.84 -0.25 -13.67
C TRP A 148 5.80 0.87 -13.53
N ALA A 149 5.96 1.73 -12.53
CA ALA A 149 5.04 2.85 -12.32
C ALA A 149 5.77 4.19 -12.24
N ASN A 150 5.14 5.21 -12.83
CA ASN A 150 5.47 6.61 -12.58
C ASN A 150 4.63 7.14 -11.40
N GLN A 151 4.61 8.46 -11.21
CA GLN A 151 3.80 9.08 -10.14
C GLN A 151 2.27 9.02 -10.35
N GLU A 152 1.74 8.40 -11.41
CA GLU A 152 0.29 8.36 -11.70
C GLU A 152 -0.21 6.95 -12.04
N SER A 153 0.53 6.23 -12.87
CA SER A 153 0.03 5.04 -13.56
C SER A 153 1.05 3.90 -13.58
N LEU A 154 0.54 2.69 -13.74
CA LEU A 154 1.28 1.45 -13.87
C LEU A 154 1.32 1.01 -15.33
N PHE A 155 2.49 0.60 -15.79
CA PHE A 155 2.76 0.25 -17.18
C PHE A 155 3.49 -1.08 -17.30
N PHE A 156 3.17 -1.82 -18.35
CA PHE A 156 4.00 -2.91 -18.85
C PHE A 156 4.82 -2.43 -20.06
N GLN A 157 6.10 -2.79 -20.09
CA GLN A 157 7.00 -2.57 -21.22
C GLN A 157 7.66 -3.91 -21.56
N GLY A 158 7.47 -4.41 -22.78
CA GLY A 158 8.13 -5.62 -23.24
C GLY A 158 9.64 -5.44 -23.33
N ARG A 159 10.40 -6.54 -23.23
CA ARG A 159 11.86 -6.55 -23.39
C ARG A 159 12.33 -7.72 -24.26
N ASP A 160 13.44 -7.51 -24.95
CA ASP A 160 14.27 -8.55 -25.55
C ASP A 160 15.67 -8.43 -24.94
N GLY A 161 15.97 -9.33 -24.00
CA GLY A 161 17.07 -9.18 -23.06
C GLY A 161 17.01 -7.82 -22.33
N ASN A 162 18.04 -7.01 -22.56
CA ASN A 162 18.21 -5.70 -21.91
C ASN A 162 17.70 -4.51 -22.74
N LYS A 163 16.88 -4.78 -23.78
CA LYS A 163 16.34 -3.73 -24.66
C LYS A 163 14.81 -3.67 -24.58
N PRO A 164 14.20 -2.47 -24.48
CA PRO A 164 12.76 -2.35 -24.52
C PRO A 164 12.23 -2.65 -25.94
N VAL A 165 11.15 -3.42 -26.03
CA VAL A 165 10.48 -3.75 -27.29
C VAL A 165 8.98 -3.52 -27.20
N GLY A 166 8.35 -3.24 -28.35
CA GLY A 166 6.93 -3.01 -28.45
C GLY A 166 6.45 -1.70 -27.80
N LYS A 167 5.14 -1.45 -27.91
CA LYS A 167 4.51 -0.27 -27.30
C LYS A 167 4.26 -0.52 -25.81
N ARG A 168 4.45 0.54 -25.03
CA ARG A 168 4.08 0.55 -23.60
C ARG A 168 2.57 0.31 -23.44
N VAL A 169 2.22 -0.63 -22.58
CA VAL A 169 0.82 -0.97 -22.25
C VAL A 169 0.45 -0.33 -20.91
N MET A 170 -0.66 0.39 -20.87
CA MET A 170 -1.23 0.91 -19.62
C MET A 170 -1.92 -0.23 -18.88
N VAL A 171 -1.42 -0.60 -17.70
CA VAL A 171 -2.00 -1.65 -16.85
C VAL A 171 -3.01 -1.05 -15.90
N ASP A 172 -2.68 0.09 -15.29
CA ASP A 172 -3.57 0.80 -14.38
C ASP A 172 -3.32 2.31 -14.43
N LYS A 173 -4.26 3.03 -15.02
CA LYS A 173 -4.18 4.49 -15.18
C LYS A 173 -4.27 5.25 -13.86
N ASP A 174 -4.88 4.66 -12.82
CA ASP A 174 -5.13 5.30 -11.53
C ASP A 174 -4.26 4.71 -10.40
N TYR A 175 -3.17 4.00 -10.73
CA TYR A 175 -2.29 3.32 -9.77
C TYR A 175 -1.82 4.23 -8.62
N ALA A 176 -1.32 5.42 -8.95
CA ALA A 176 -0.70 6.37 -8.03
C ALA A 176 -1.29 7.78 -8.16
N ARG A 177 -2.54 7.88 -8.64
CA ARG A 177 -3.18 9.17 -8.95
C ARG A 177 -3.39 10.04 -7.71
N GLY A 178 -3.10 11.33 -7.86
CA GLY A 178 -3.30 12.35 -6.81
C GLY A 178 -2.32 12.23 -5.63
N GLY A 179 -2.48 13.11 -4.65
CA GLY A 179 -1.66 13.14 -3.44
C GLY A 179 -0.21 13.58 -3.66
N ASN A 180 0.52 13.76 -2.56
CA ASN A 180 1.96 14.02 -2.61
C ASN A 180 2.75 12.73 -2.86
N VAL A 181 3.99 12.87 -3.33
CA VAL A 181 4.86 11.75 -3.73
C VAL A 181 5.15 10.73 -2.61
N GLU A 182 5.08 11.14 -1.34
CA GLU A 182 5.32 10.25 -0.20
C GLU A 182 4.13 9.33 0.12
N HIS A 183 2.94 9.63 -0.39
CA HIS A 183 1.69 8.94 -0.08
C HIS A 183 1.04 8.25 -1.29
N LYS A 184 1.82 7.94 -2.31
CA LYS A 184 1.36 7.24 -3.52
C LYS A 184 1.75 5.75 -3.52
N ALA A 185 1.00 4.90 -4.24
CA ALA A 185 1.24 3.46 -4.41
C ALA A 185 2.62 3.11 -4.97
N ASN A 186 3.34 2.17 -4.36
CA ASN A 186 4.70 1.83 -4.78
C ASN A 186 5.07 0.35 -4.48
N SER A 187 6.33 -0.02 -4.73
CA SER A 187 6.96 -1.30 -4.35
C SER A 187 6.19 -2.54 -4.76
N LEU A 188 6.51 -3.11 -5.93
CA LEU A 188 5.88 -4.32 -6.45
C LEU A 188 6.57 -5.59 -5.91
N VAL A 189 5.78 -6.50 -5.32
CA VAL A 189 6.26 -7.76 -4.72
C VAL A 189 5.39 -8.92 -5.20
N LEU A 190 6.01 -9.96 -5.74
CA LEU A 190 5.34 -11.20 -6.10
C LEU A 190 4.98 -11.97 -4.83
N GLY A 191 3.69 -12.23 -4.65
CA GLY A 191 3.16 -13.15 -3.67
C GLY A 191 3.35 -14.59 -4.12
N LEU A 192 3.33 -15.51 -3.16
CA LEU A 192 3.44 -16.93 -3.43
C LEU A 192 2.28 -17.46 -4.30
N ASP A 193 1.13 -16.77 -4.28
CA ASP A 193 -0.07 -17.04 -5.10
C ASP A 193 -0.03 -16.47 -6.52
N ASN A 194 1.16 -16.09 -6.98
CA ASN A 194 1.43 -15.53 -8.30
C ASN A 194 0.71 -14.18 -8.54
N TRP A 195 0.21 -13.52 -7.49
CA TRP A 195 -0.27 -12.14 -7.54
C TRP A 195 0.84 -11.17 -7.15
N ILE A 196 0.89 -10.01 -7.81
CA ILE A 196 1.79 -8.91 -7.49
C ILE A 196 1.06 -7.94 -6.56
N TYR A 197 1.62 -7.77 -5.37
CA TYR A 197 1.17 -6.84 -4.33
C TYR A 197 2.01 -5.56 -4.34
N ASN A 198 1.50 -4.54 -3.65
CA ASN A 198 2.08 -3.20 -3.59
C ASN A 198 1.85 -2.53 -2.23
N ALA A 199 2.72 -1.59 -1.89
CA ALA A 199 2.52 -0.68 -0.77
C ALA A 199 1.62 0.49 -1.18
N LYS A 200 0.94 1.09 -0.19
CA LYS A 200 0.05 2.25 -0.31
C LYS A 200 -1.08 2.07 -1.34
N SER A 201 -1.55 0.84 -1.50
CA SER A 201 -2.62 0.50 -2.46
C SER A 201 -3.48 -0.65 -1.94
N ASP A 202 -4.74 -0.66 -2.38
CA ASP A 202 -5.73 -1.71 -2.14
C ASP A 202 -5.94 -2.60 -3.38
N ARG A 203 -4.96 -2.58 -4.30
CA ARG A 203 -4.98 -3.32 -5.57
C ARG A 203 -3.86 -4.35 -5.60
N ARG A 204 -4.06 -5.40 -6.40
CA ARG A 204 -3.07 -6.43 -6.75
C ARG A 204 -3.22 -6.79 -8.22
N TYR A 205 -2.16 -7.29 -8.84
CA TYR A 205 -2.12 -7.56 -10.29
C TYR A 205 -1.65 -8.98 -10.56
N LYS A 206 -2.24 -9.67 -11.53
CA LYS A 206 -1.76 -10.98 -12.01
C LYS A 206 -1.76 -10.96 -13.52
N ARG A 207 -0.71 -11.52 -14.13
CA ARG A 207 -0.66 -11.73 -15.57
C ARG A 207 -1.26 -13.11 -15.87
N THR A 208 -2.22 -13.15 -16.78
CA THR A 208 -2.82 -14.38 -17.29
C THR A 208 -2.56 -14.48 -18.79
N LYS A 209 -2.98 -15.59 -19.40
CA LYS A 209 -2.92 -15.78 -20.86
C LYS A 209 -3.75 -14.72 -21.62
N ASP A 210 -4.78 -14.18 -20.99
CA ASP A 210 -5.69 -13.17 -21.56
C ASP A 210 -5.25 -11.73 -21.26
N GLY A 211 -4.10 -11.53 -20.59
CA GLY A 211 -3.54 -10.23 -20.27
C GLY A 211 -3.47 -9.93 -18.78
N TRP A 212 -3.53 -8.65 -18.41
CA TRP A 212 -3.41 -8.20 -17.02
C TRP A 212 -4.77 -8.21 -16.32
N VAL A 213 -4.84 -8.91 -15.19
CA VAL A 213 -5.99 -8.90 -14.30
C VAL A 213 -5.68 -8.06 -13.07
N MET A 214 -6.59 -7.14 -12.74
CA MET A 214 -6.52 -6.33 -11.54
C MET A 214 -7.53 -6.86 -10.50
N GLY A 215 -7.05 -7.14 -9.30
CA GLY A 215 -7.84 -7.56 -8.16
C GLY A 215 -7.76 -6.54 -7.03
N LYS A 216 -8.76 -6.55 -6.14
CA LYS A 216 -8.68 -5.81 -4.88
C LYS A 216 -8.00 -6.64 -3.79
N THR A 217 -7.41 -5.95 -2.82
CA THR A 217 -6.82 -6.51 -1.61
C THR A 217 -6.95 -5.50 -0.47
N HIS A 218 -6.55 -5.88 0.74
CA HIS A 218 -6.47 -4.94 1.85
C HIS A 218 -5.38 -3.90 1.62
N PHE A 219 -5.66 -2.67 2.02
CA PHE A 219 -4.69 -1.58 1.95
C PHE A 219 -3.50 -1.84 2.89
N ARG A 220 -2.28 -1.79 2.37
CA ARG A 220 -1.05 -2.05 3.15
C ARG A 220 -0.04 -0.93 3.03
N GLY A 221 0.53 -0.56 4.17
CA GLY A 221 1.72 0.26 4.29
C GLY A 221 1.71 1.65 3.62
N GLN A 222 2.91 2.21 3.51
CA GLN A 222 3.18 3.47 2.82
C GLN A 222 4.34 3.36 1.82
N TRP A 223 5.43 2.66 2.17
CA TRP A 223 6.58 2.45 1.28
C TRP A 223 7.06 1.00 1.27
N GLY A 224 7.43 0.44 2.44
CA GLY A 224 7.94 -0.93 2.53
C GLY A 224 6.83 -1.98 2.46
N ILE A 225 7.05 -2.99 1.62
CA ILE A 225 6.31 -4.25 1.60
C ILE A 225 7.26 -5.37 1.16
N ASP A 226 7.18 -6.53 1.82
CA ASP A 226 7.85 -7.79 1.44
C ASP A 226 7.07 -8.98 2.00
N ARG A 227 7.57 -10.22 1.84
CA ARG A 227 6.93 -11.42 2.35
C ARG A 227 7.90 -12.42 3.00
N ASP A 228 7.38 -13.24 3.91
CA ASP A 228 8.06 -14.46 4.35
C ASP A 228 7.89 -15.60 3.33
N ASP A 229 8.50 -16.76 3.60
CA ASP A 229 8.44 -17.94 2.73
C ASP A 229 7.02 -18.43 2.47
N TYR A 230 6.14 -18.31 3.45
CA TYR A 230 4.78 -18.84 3.43
C TYR A 230 3.76 -17.86 2.85
N GLY A 231 4.21 -16.70 2.35
CA GLY A 231 3.39 -15.74 1.63
C GLY A 231 2.73 -14.69 2.52
N ARG A 232 3.05 -14.65 3.82
CA ARG A 232 2.61 -13.58 4.71
C ARG A 232 3.27 -12.27 4.29
N LEU A 233 2.45 -11.23 4.13
CA LEU A 233 2.95 -9.90 3.80
C LEU A 233 3.35 -9.15 5.07
N PHE A 234 4.50 -8.47 4.97
CA PHE A 234 5.01 -7.52 5.94
C PHE A 234 5.05 -6.16 5.28
N HIS A 235 4.66 -5.13 6.01
CA HIS A 235 4.63 -3.76 5.49
C HIS A 235 4.88 -2.76 6.61
N ASN A 236 5.11 -1.50 6.24
CA ASN A 236 5.40 -0.46 7.21
C ASN A 236 4.80 0.89 6.83
N SER A 237 4.97 1.89 7.68
CA SER A 237 4.70 3.29 7.35
C SER A 237 5.82 4.16 7.90
N ASN A 238 5.88 5.43 7.54
CA ASN A 238 6.91 6.36 8.02
C ASN A 238 7.12 6.31 9.54
N SER A 239 6.04 6.10 10.30
CA SER A 239 6.05 6.06 11.77
C SER A 239 5.70 4.70 12.35
N THR A 240 5.82 3.61 11.59
CA THR A 240 5.64 2.24 12.11
C THR A 240 6.65 1.33 11.45
N LEU A 241 7.57 0.75 12.23
CA LEU A 241 8.68 -0.04 11.69
C LEU A 241 8.22 -1.31 10.97
N LEU A 242 7.37 -2.12 11.60
CA LEU A 242 6.96 -3.41 11.05
C LEU A 242 5.51 -3.76 11.44
N VAL A 243 4.74 -4.12 10.44
CA VAL A 243 3.39 -4.67 10.54
C VAL A 243 3.37 -5.96 9.73
N GLY A 244 2.80 -7.04 10.27
CA GLY A 244 2.63 -8.31 9.57
C GLY A 244 1.17 -8.74 9.52
N ASP A 245 0.78 -9.32 8.40
CA ASP A 245 -0.55 -9.94 8.24
C ASP A 245 -0.65 -11.22 9.10
N TYR A 246 -1.82 -11.48 9.68
CA TYR A 246 -2.05 -12.74 10.41
C TYR A 246 -2.18 -13.95 9.49
N THR A 247 -2.53 -13.71 8.22
CA THR A 247 -2.97 -14.75 7.29
C THR A 247 -2.42 -14.49 5.90
N PHE A 248 -2.53 -15.49 5.03
CA PHE A 248 -2.27 -15.34 3.61
C PHE A 248 -3.13 -14.21 3.02
N PRO A 249 -2.57 -13.37 2.13
CA PRO A 249 -3.30 -12.29 1.51
C PRO A 249 -4.62 -12.74 0.89
N ASN A 250 -5.68 -11.95 1.10
CA ASN A 250 -7.01 -12.14 0.53
C ASN A 250 -7.84 -13.32 1.06
N VAL A 251 -7.38 -14.12 2.04
CA VAL A 251 -8.22 -15.19 2.62
C VAL A 251 -9.50 -14.65 3.27
N VAL A 252 -9.41 -13.48 3.92
CA VAL A 252 -10.54 -12.72 4.49
C VAL A 252 -10.96 -11.55 3.58
N TYR A 253 -10.74 -11.66 2.27
CA TYR A 253 -11.23 -10.69 1.29
C TYR A 253 -12.17 -11.39 0.29
N GLY A 254 -13.42 -10.94 0.17
CA GLY A 254 -14.40 -11.57 -0.71
C GLY A 254 -15.78 -10.93 -0.61
N ASN A 255 -16.53 -11.30 0.41
CA ASN A 255 -17.83 -10.70 0.71
C ASN A 255 -17.67 -9.30 1.31
N THR A 256 -17.95 -8.28 0.50
CA THR A 256 -17.93 -6.86 0.91
C THR A 256 -19.31 -6.35 1.36
N ASN A 257 -20.33 -7.23 1.40
CA ASN A 257 -21.69 -6.87 1.78
C ASN A 257 -21.85 -6.68 3.30
N SER A 258 -20.79 -6.89 4.08
CA SER A 258 -20.70 -6.44 5.46
C SER A 258 -19.31 -5.89 5.77
N LYS A 259 -19.22 -5.01 6.76
CA LYS A 259 -17.95 -4.47 7.24
C LYS A 259 -17.46 -5.32 8.40
N MET A 260 -16.54 -6.23 8.10
CA MET A 260 -15.83 -7.01 9.12
C MET A 260 -14.95 -6.10 9.98
N LYS A 261 -14.71 -6.54 11.22
CA LYS A 261 -14.02 -5.73 12.24
C LYS A 261 -12.68 -6.30 12.69
N ALA A 262 -12.33 -7.57 12.46
CA ALA A 262 -11.04 -8.04 12.96
C ALA A 262 -9.89 -7.40 12.20
N GLY A 263 -8.81 -7.16 12.94
CA GLY A 263 -7.55 -6.71 12.38
C GLY A 263 -6.94 -7.86 11.59
N ILE A 264 -6.69 -7.63 10.30
CA ILE A 264 -6.03 -8.60 9.40
C ILE A 264 -4.50 -8.57 9.53
N ALA A 265 -3.98 -7.56 10.23
CA ALA A 265 -2.57 -7.32 10.44
C ALA A 265 -2.33 -6.73 11.84
N VAL A 266 -1.10 -6.85 12.31
CA VAL A 266 -0.69 -6.36 13.62
C VAL A 266 0.67 -5.71 13.55
N ARG A 267 0.83 -4.63 14.32
CA ARG A 267 2.14 -4.02 14.55
C ARG A 267 2.98 -4.97 15.39
N ILE A 268 4.11 -5.38 14.85
CA ILE A 268 4.94 -6.46 15.42
C ILE A 268 5.83 -5.96 16.56
N SER A 269 6.34 -4.73 16.45
CA SER A 269 7.28 -4.15 17.39
C SER A 269 6.91 -2.72 17.78
N ASP A 270 7.57 -2.18 18.81
CA ASP A 270 7.59 -0.73 19.01
C ASP A 270 8.38 0.00 17.89
N ASN A 271 8.49 1.33 17.96
CA ASN A 271 9.12 2.16 16.93
C ASN A 271 10.49 2.71 17.35
N ARG A 272 11.05 2.25 18.46
CA ARG A 272 12.28 2.78 19.03
C ARG A 272 13.42 2.64 18.05
N VAL A 273 14.28 3.64 17.98
CA VAL A 273 15.51 3.63 17.18
C VAL A 273 16.67 4.21 17.98
N TRP A 274 17.90 3.87 17.61
CA TRP A 274 19.14 4.27 18.28
C TRP A 274 20.18 4.81 17.28
N PRO A 275 19.94 5.99 16.67
CA PRO A 275 20.93 6.64 15.83
C PRO A 275 22.25 6.89 16.57
N ILE A 276 23.36 6.87 15.83
CA ILE A 276 24.68 7.12 16.41
C ILE A 276 25.10 8.59 16.36
N ARG A 277 24.36 9.43 15.62
CA ARG A 277 24.56 10.89 15.50
C ARG A 277 23.36 11.70 15.98
N VAL A 278 23.60 12.97 16.31
CA VAL A 278 22.54 13.97 16.57
C VAL A 278 21.68 14.15 15.32
N THR A 279 20.35 14.16 15.46
CA THR A 279 19.40 14.12 14.33
C THR A 279 18.47 15.36 14.28
N PRO A 280 19.01 16.57 14.06
CA PRO A 280 18.18 17.77 13.95
C PRO A 280 17.49 17.87 12.58
N GLY A 281 18.01 17.18 11.57
CA GLY A 281 17.46 17.11 10.21
C GLY A 281 16.22 16.23 10.08
N VAL A 282 15.25 16.37 10.98
CA VAL A 282 13.97 15.62 10.96
C VAL A 282 12.80 16.61 10.95
N ASN A 283 11.73 16.32 10.23
CA ASN A 283 10.65 17.29 10.00
C ASN A 283 10.01 17.83 11.29
N ARG A 284 9.93 17.01 12.34
CA ARG A 284 9.43 17.42 13.66
C ARG A 284 10.53 17.48 14.73
N GLY A 285 11.78 17.72 14.33
CA GLY A 285 12.94 17.79 15.25
C GLY A 285 12.83 18.88 16.33
N TYR A 286 11.95 19.88 16.14
CA TYR A 286 11.61 20.88 17.16
C TYR A 286 10.77 20.31 18.32
N GLN A 287 10.23 19.10 18.22
CA GLN A 287 9.42 18.48 19.26
C GLN A 287 10.28 17.56 20.15
N ARG A 288 10.19 17.77 21.47
CA ARG A 288 10.95 17.01 22.50
C ARG A 288 10.60 15.51 22.59
N ASN A 289 9.50 15.09 21.97
CA ASN A 289 9.09 13.68 21.88
C ASN A 289 9.47 13.02 20.54
N THR A 290 9.99 13.80 19.58
CA THR A 290 10.54 13.27 18.32
C THR A 290 12.05 13.10 18.45
N VAL A 291 12.74 14.14 18.94
CA VAL A 291 14.17 14.13 19.22
C VAL A 291 14.36 14.27 20.73
N SER A 292 15.22 13.45 21.32
CA SER A 292 15.46 13.45 22.76
C SER A 292 16.10 14.76 23.22
N PRO A 293 15.62 15.38 24.31
CA PRO A 293 16.25 16.56 24.88
C PRO A 293 17.60 16.28 25.57
N GLU A 294 17.91 15.01 25.86
CA GLU A 294 19.12 14.61 26.59
C GLU A 294 20.32 14.41 25.66
N ASN A 295 20.09 13.83 24.47
CA ASN A 295 21.16 13.47 23.55
C ASN A 295 20.93 13.94 22.10
N TYR A 296 19.81 14.61 21.83
CA TYR A 296 19.44 15.17 20.53
C TYR A 296 19.33 14.14 19.40
N LYS A 297 19.06 12.88 19.74
CA LYS A 297 18.86 11.77 18.79
C LYS A 297 17.39 11.44 18.61
N LEU A 298 17.04 10.90 17.46
CA LEU A 298 15.70 10.46 17.11
C LEU A 298 15.24 9.39 18.10
N ILE A 299 14.03 9.56 18.64
CA ILE A 299 13.46 8.67 19.65
C ILE A 299 12.78 7.47 18.99
N ASN A 300 11.92 7.73 18.01
CA ASN A 300 11.13 6.73 17.31
C ASN A 300 11.24 6.95 15.81
N ALA A 301 11.08 5.89 15.01
CA ALA A 301 11.07 5.97 13.56
C ALA A 301 10.06 7.02 13.06
N THR A 302 10.51 7.87 12.13
CA THR A 302 9.68 8.91 11.48
C THR A 302 9.79 8.90 9.96
N GLY A 303 10.73 8.14 9.40
CA GLY A 303 10.93 7.88 7.99
C GLY A 303 11.34 6.42 7.75
N ALA A 304 10.68 5.47 8.41
CA ALA A 304 10.77 4.07 8.02
C ALA A 304 10.28 3.92 6.57
N SER A 305 11.12 3.31 5.73
CA SER A 305 10.97 3.31 4.27
C SER A 305 10.89 1.88 3.75
N GLY A 306 11.84 1.39 2.95
CA GLY A 306 11.82 0.03 2.44
C GLY A 306 12.13 -1.01 3.51
N LEU A 307 11.79 -2.27 3.22
CA LEU A 307 12.10 -3.40 4.10
C LEU A 307 12.31 -4.66 3.28
N THR A 308 13.04 -5.62 3.85
CA THR A 308 13.03 -7.01 3.37
C THR A 308 12.93 -7.98 4.54
N VAL A 309 12.19 -9.08 4.35
CA VAL A 309 12.29 -10.25 5.22
C VAL A 309 13.42 -11.11 4.68
N PHE A 310 14.50 -11.26 5.45
CA PHE A 310 15.73 -11.86 4.95
C PHE A 310 15.62 -13.37 4.84
N ARG A 311 15.52 -13.89 3.61
CA ARG A 311 15.24 -15.32 3.34
C ARG A 311 16.48 -16.05 2.82
N SER A 312 17.63 -15.79 3.43
CA SER A 312 18.92 -16.41 3.13
C SER A 312 19.68 -16.72 4.42
N HIS A 313 20.63 -17.66 4.38
CA HIS A 313 21.49 -17.97 5.52
C HIS A 313 22.83 -17.21 5.51
N GLY A 314 23.07 -16.33 4.53
CA GLY A 314 24.36 -15.65 4.36
C GLY A 314 24.69 -14.58 5.42
N LEU A 315 23.71 -14.14 6.21
CA LEU A 315 23.93 -13.33 7.41
C LEU A 315 24.08 -14.17 8.69
N GLY A 316 24.06 -15.50 8.58
CA GLY A 316 23.94 -16.42 9.72
C GLY A 316 22.53 -17.00 9.81
N LYS A 317 22.43 -18.22 10.35
CA LYS A 317 21.16 -18.97 10.42
C LYS A 317 20.13 -18.26 11.31
N ASP A 318 20.58 -17.60 12.36
CA ASP A 318 19.73 -16.93 13.36
C ASP A 318 19.05 -15.67 12.83
N LEU A 319 19.52 -15.14 11.69
CA LEU A 319 18.92 -13.98 11.01
C LEU A 319 18.00 -14.37 9.85
N TYR A 320 17.79 -15.67 9.62
CA TYR A 320 16.82 -16.14 8.64
C TYR A 320 15.41 -15.78 9.09
N GLY A 321 14.66 -15.09 8.24
CA GLY A 321 13.32 -14.59 8.53
C GLY A 321 13.30 -13.27 9.29
N THR A 322 14.44 -12.72 9.72
CA THR A 322 14.50 -11.39 10.34
C THR A 322 14.13 -10.31 9.32
N ALA A 323 13.30 -9.36 9.74
CA ALA A 323 12.98 -8.20 8.92
C ALA A 323 14.07 -7.13 9.07
N PHE A 324 14.60 -6.63 7.95
CA PHE A 324 15.50 -5.48 7.88
C PHE A 324 14.75 -4.28 7.31
N ILE A 325 14.65 -3.19 8.09
CA ILE A 325 13.86 -2.00 7.76
C ILE A 325 14.80 -0.80 7.65
N THR A 326 14.75 -0.08 6.56
CA THR A 326 15.53 1.16 6.40
C THR A 326 14.82 2.33 7.08
N GLU A 327 15.58 3.18 7.78
CA GLU A 327 15.07 4.41 8.42
C GLU A 327 15.93 5.59 7.96
N ALA A 328 15.37 6.40 7.06
CA ALA A 328 16.13 7.42 6.35
C ALA A 328 16.42 8.67 7.21
N THR A 329 15.65 8.90 8.28
CA THR A 329 15.76 10.10 9.13
C THR A 329 16.83 9.95 10.21
N GLY A 330 17.02 8.73 10.71
CA GLY A 330 18.03 8.32 11.68
C GLY A 330 19.28 7.70 11.06
N HIS A 331 19.34 7.59 9.72
CA HIS A 331 20.50 7.10 8.96
C HIS A 331 20.90 5.67 9.34
N LEU A 332 19.91 4.79 9.40
CA LEU A 332 20.07 3.45 9.98
C LEU A 332 19.26 2.37 9.26
N VAL A 333 19.65 1.12 9.49
CA VAL A 333 18.90 -0.08 9.14
C VAL A 333 18.62 -0.84 10.42
N LYS A 334 17.33 -1.05 10.68
CA LYS A 334 16.80 -1.77 11.82
C LYS A 334 16.71 -3.26 11.51
N ALA A 335 16.96 -4.13 12.48
CA ALA A 335 16.63 -5.55 12.42
C ALA A 335 15.57 -5.90 13.47
N ILE A 336 14.53 -6.62 13.05
CA ILE A 336 13.42 -7.05 13.90
C ILE A 336 13.17 -8.53 13.67
N SER A 337 13.43 -9.33 14.70
CA SER A 337 13.07 -10.74 14.75
C SER A 337 11.63 -10.85 15.26
N TYR A 338 10.92 -11.89 14.85
CA TYR A 338 9.54 -12.11 15.30
C TYR A 338 9.25 -13.57 15.50
N GLU A 339 8.36 -13.83 16.46
CA GLU A 339 7.80 -15.14 16.71
C GLU A 339 6.35 -15.18 16.21
N ASP A 340 5.98 -16.34 15.68
CA ASP A 340 4.66 -16.67 15.18
C ASP A 340 4.09 -17.78 16.06
N GLY A 341 3.42 -17.40 17.15
CA GLY A 341 2.99 -18.33 18.20
C GLY A 341 1.64 -17.98 18.80
N ASN A 342 0.77 -18.98 18.98
CA ASN A 342 -0.56 -18.83 19.58
C ASN A 342 -1.45 -17.75 18.92
N GLY A 343 -1.31 -17.57 17.60
CA GLY A 343 -2.06 -16.60 16.82
C GLY A 343 -1.73 -15.14 17.15
N LYS A 344 -0.52 -14.87 17.63
CA LYS A 344 0.04 -13.53 17.82
C LYS A 344 1.39 -13.45 17.10
N LEU A 345 1.60 -12.37 16.36
CA LEU A 345 2.92 -11.99 15.87
C LEU A 345 3.50 -10.98 16.84
N ILE A 346 4.62 -11.33 17.47
CA ILE A 346 5.31 -10.48 18.43
C ILE A 346 6.76 -10.42 17.99
N GLY A 347 7.33 -9.22 17.91
CA GLY A 347 8.72 -9.05 17.55
C GLY A 347 9.51 -8.21 18.52
N GLU A 348 10.81 -8.36 18.38
CA GLU A 348 11.82 -7.75 19.22
C GLU A 348 12.92 -7.13 18.37
N HIS A 349 13.59 -6.12 18.92
CA HIS A 349 14.75 -5.52 18.29
C HIS A 349 15.92 -6.50 18.40
N THR A 350 16.31 -7.13 17.28
CA THR A 350 17.27 -8.26 17.26
C THR A 350 18.60 -7.95 17.95
N PHE A 351 19.02 -6.68 17.95
CA PHE A 351 20.29 -6.22 18.54
C PHE A 351 20.09 -5.35 19.80
N GLY A 352 18.93 -5.43 20.45
CA GLY A 352 18.62 -4.64 21.64
C GLY A 352 18.66 -3.15 21.35
N GLU A 353 19.29 -2.35 22.22
CA GLU A 353 19.39 -0.89 22.08
C GLU A 353 20.44 -0.40 21.07
N LYS A 354 20.58 -1.12 19.96
CA LYS A 354 21.51 -0.81 18.88
C LYS A 354 20.89 -1.14 17.54
N GLU A 355 21.39 -0.49 16.49
CA GLU A 355 20.97 -0.76 15.12
C GLU A 355 21.85 -1.79 14.45
N PHE A 356 21.31 -2.50 13.46
CA PHE A 356 22.09 -3.43 12.65
C PHE A 356 23.15 -2.69 11.82
N LEU A 357 22.77 -1.53 11.28
CA LEU A 357 23.64 -0.56 10.63
C LEU A 357 23.20 0.84 11.04
N ALA A 358 24.11 1.72 11.42
CA ALA A 358 23.87 3.14 11.59
C ALA A 358 25.05 3.96 11.06
N SER A 359 24.81 5.19 10.61
CA SER A 359 25.85 6.07 10.06
C SER A 359 25.96 7.39 10.80
N THR A 360 27.18 7.93 10.88
CA THR A 360 27.42 9.33 11.26
C THR A 360 27.29 10.30 10.08
N ASP A 361 27.22 9.80 8.84
CA ASP A 361 26.95 10.60 7.64
C ASP A 361 25.46 10.96 7.56
N GLU A 362 25.13 12.26 7.56
CA GLU A 362 23.75 12.75 7.40
C GLU A 362 23.16 12.45 6.03
N ARG A 363 24.01 12.28 5.02
CA ARG A 363 23.56 12.09 3.64
C ARG A 363 23.30 10.63 3.33
N PHE A 364 23.73 9.71 4.20
CA PHE A 364 23.28 8.33 4.15
C PHE A 364 21.75 8.28 4.34
N ARG A 365 21.05 7.94 3.26
CA ARG A 365 19.61 7.81 3.15
C ARG A 365 19.26 6.41 2.67
N PRO A 366 19.29 5.41 3.55
CA PRO A 366 18.82 4.09 3.21
C PRO A 366 17.31 4.17 2.93
N VAL A 367 16.90 3.84 1.72
CA VAL A 367 15.50 3.92 1.26
C VAL A 367 14.91 2.55 0.95
N ASN A 368 15.74 1.53 0.74
CA ASN A 368 15.28 0.16 0.54
C ASN A 368 16.34 -0.89 0.87
N ALA A 369 15.90 -2.13 1.08
CA ALA A 369 16.74 -3.28 1.35
C ALA A 369 16.25 -4.52 0.60
N TYR A 370 17.16 -5.44 0.25
CA TYR A 370 16.83 -6.66 -0.49
C TYR A 370 17.68 -7.85 -0.07
N THR A 371 17.05 -9.03 0.01
CA THR A 371 17.78 -10.31 -0.03
C THR A 371 18.32 -10.50 -1.45
N ALA A 372 19.65 -10.55 -1.60
CA ALA A 372 20.33 -10.66 -2.89
C ALA A 372 20.60 -12.12 -3.29
N PRO A 373 20.78 -12.42 -4.60
CA PRO A 373 21.10 -13.75 -5.11
C PRO A 373 22.39 -14.33 -4.52
N ASP A 374 23.36 -13.48 -4.19
CA ASP A 374 24.67 -13.85 -3.64
C ASP A 374 24.65 -14.13 -2.12
N ASN A 375 23.46 -14.37 -1.55
CA ASN A 375 23.18 -14.66 -0.14
C ASN A 375 23.33 -13.49 0.84
N SER A 376 23.60 -12.28 0.36
CA SER A 376 23.82 -11.11 1.23
C SER A 376 22.61 -10.16 1.27
N LEU A 377 22.69 -9.13 2.12
CA LEU A 377 21.69 -8.07 2.23
C LEU A 377 22.16 -6.83 1.48
N TYR A 378 21.41 -6.38 0.48
CA TYR A 378 21.72 -5.16 -0.26
C TYR A 378 20.92 -3.98 0.28
N ILE A 379 21.57 -2.82 0.43
CA ILE A 379 20.96 -1.56 0.89
C ILE A 379 21.05 -0.52 -0.22
N LEU A 380 19.91 0.08 -0.57
CA LEU A 380 19.84 1.21 -1.48
C LEU A 380 19.93 2.49 -0.67
N ASP A 381 20.99 3.24 -0.92
CA ASP A 381 21.22 4.56 -0.37
C ASP A 381 20.99 5.62 -1.47
N MET A 382 19.96 6.45 -1.26
CA MET A 382 19.65 7.54 -2.19
C MET A 382 20.74 8.63 -2.18
N TYR A 383 21.57 8.65 -1.13
CA TYR A 383 22.62 9.65 -0.88
C TYR A 383 22.17 11.11 -1.07
N HIS A 384 21.05 11.47 -0.44
CA HIS A 384 20.37 12.75 -0.65
C HIS A 384 20.17 13.52 0.66
N GLY A 385 20.55 14.80 0.70
CA GLY A 385 20.54 15.55 1.96
C GLY A 385 19.13 15.98 2.41
N ILE A 386 18.23 16.28 1.48
CA ILE A 386 16.84 16.67 1.79
C ILE A 386 16.06 15.43 2.21
N ILE A 387 15.43 15.53 3.38
CA ILE A 387 14.38 14.62 3.82
C ILE A 387 13.06 15.38 3.81
N GLN A 388 11.96 14.73 3.43
CA GLN A 388 10.61 15.31 3.25
C GLN A 388 10.41 16.05 1.91
N HIS A 389 9.27 15.79 1.28
CA HIS A 389 8.75 16.52 0.14
C HIS A 389 8.24 17.91 0.56
N ARG A 390 8.40 18.91 -0.31
CA ARG A 390 8.02 20.32 -0.12
C ARG A 390 6.65 20.56 0.52
N THR A 391 5.67 19.69 0.29
CA THR A 391 4.32 19.76 0.88
C THR A 391 4.35 19.79 2.41
N TYR A 392 5.32 19.14 3.04
CA TYR A 392 5.37 18.95 4.49
C TYR A 392 6.61 19.56 5.16
N VAL A 393 7.51 20.20 4.41
CA VAL A 393 8.71 20.84 4.96
C VAL A 393 8.31 22.01 5.86
N THR A 394 8.65 21.92 7.14
CA THR A 394 8.47 22.98 8.14
C THR A 394 9.53 24.08 8.02
N SER A 395 9.28 25.27 8.60
CA SER A 395 10.31 26.33 8.77
C SER A 395 11.54 25.78 9.49
N TYR A 396 11.31 24.99 10.53
CA TYR A 396 12.37 24.32 11.30
C TYR A 396 13.27 23.49 10.38
N LEU A 397 12.68 22.53 9.66
CA LEU A 397 13.44 21.62 8.81
C LEU A 397 14.12 22.38 7.66
N ARG A 398 13.44 23.37 7.08
CA ARG A 398 14.02 24.23 6.05
C ARG A 398 15.28 24.95 6.54
N LYS A 399 15.27 25.51 7.76
CA LYS A 399 16.47 26.11 8.36
C LYS A 399 17.60 25.08 8.49
N GLN A 400 17.28 23.87 8.97
CA GLN A 400 18.25 22.78 9.13
C GLN A 400 18.85 22.29 7.80
N ILE A 401 18.07 22.31 6.71
CA ILE A 401 18.52 21.95 5.36
C ILE A 401 19.51 22.99 4.86
N LEU A 402 19.11 24.27 4.88
CA LEU A 402 19.88 25.36 4.29
C LEU A 402 21.14 25.70 5.08
N SER A 403 21.09 25.69 6.41
CA SER A 403 22.25 26.04 7.25
C SER A 403 23.41 25.05 7.11
N ARG A 404 23.14 23.82 6.66
CA ARG A 404 24.13 22.74 6.52
C ARG A 404 24.34 22.30 5.07
N GLY A 405 23.76 23.03 4.11
CA GLY A 405 23.89 22.77 2.67
C GLY A 405 23.36 21.41 2.23
N LEU A 406 22.34 20.87 2.90
CA LEU A 406 21.75 19.55 2.60
C LEU A 406 20.98 19.53 1.28
N ASP A 407 20.62 20.69 0.73
CA ASP A 407 20.01 20.86 -0.58
C ASP A 407 20.99 20.66 -1.75
N LYS A 408 22.29 20.50 -1.47
CA LYS A 408 23.36 20.32 -2.47
C LYS A 408 24.19 19.07 -2.17
N PRO A 409 24.80 18.42 -3.16
CA PRO A 409 24.77 18.74 -4.60
C PRO A 409 23.45 18.42 -5.33
N GLY A 410 22.47 17.80 -4.66
CA GLY A 410 21.18 17.45 -5.28
C GLY A 410 21.22 16.04 -5.86
N SER A 411 21.00 15.91 -7.17
CA SER A 411 21.12 14.65 -7.92
C SER A 411 22.54 14.40 -8.44
N GLY A 412 22.79 13.25 -9.05
CA GLY A 412 24.11 12.78 -9.50
C GLY A 412 24.83 11.89 -8.50
N HIS A 413 24.14 11.46 -7.44
CA HIS A 413 24.70 10.70 -6.33
C HIS A 413 23.77 9.58 -5.89
N GLY A 414 24.33 8.48 -5.43
CA GLY A 414 23.56 7.31 -5.02
C GLY A 414 24.48 6.12 -4.84
N ARG A 415 24.13 5.23 -3.93
CA ARG A 415 25.00 4.10 -3.58
C ARG A 415 24.20 2.83 -3.33
N ILE A 416 24.81 1.71 -3.67
CA ILE A 416 24.33 0.38 -3.35
C ILE A 416 25.43 -0.29 -2.53
N TYR A 417 25.07 -0.70 -1.32
CA TYR A 417 25.95 -1.42 -0.42
C TYR A 417 25.51 -2.86 -0.25
N ARG A 418 26.47 -3.75 -0.08
CA ARG A 418 26.27 -5.15 0.32
C ARG A 418 26.69 -5.33 1.78
N LEU A 419 25.85 -6.00 2.57
CA LEU A 419 26.16 -6.46 3.91
C LEU A 419 26.18 -7.99 3.95
N ARG A 420 27.26 -8.56 4.49
CA ARG A 420 27.42 -10.00 4.67
C ARG A 420 28.08 -10.32 6.01
N HIS A 421 27.90 -11.54 6.49
CA HIS A 421 28.68 -12.04 7.63
C HIS A 421 30.16 -12.14 7.22
N ARG A 422 31.11 -11.80 8.12
CA ARG A 422 32.55 -11.76 7.77
C ARG A 422 33.06 -13.11 7.28
N ASP A 423 32.55 -14.18 7.90
CA ASP A 423 32.95 -15.57 7.63
C ASP A 423 32.18 -16.21 6.46
N GLN A 424 31.29 -15.45 5.80
CA GLN A 424 30.55 -15.92 4.63
C GLN A 424 31.04 -15.20 3.37
N GLY A 425 31.41 -15.98 2.36
CA GLY A 425 31.70 -15.46 1.01
C GLY A 425 30.42 -15.14 0.24
N ARG A 426 30.59 -14.55 -0.95
CA ARG A 426 29.47 -14.40 -1.90
C ARG A 426 29.02 -15.77 -2.39
N GLY A 427 27.71 -15.94 -2.50
CA GLY A 427 27.11 -17.06 -3.23
C GLY A 427 27.43 -17.00 -4.73
N PRO A 428 27.15 -18.07 -5.48
CA PRO A 428 27.39 -18.12 -6.92
C PRO A 428 26.56 -17.07 -7.67
N ALA A 429 27.11 -16.53 -8.75
CA ALA A 429 26.34 -15.73 -9.70
C ALA A 429 25.18 -16.56 -10.29
N PRO A 430 23.96 -16.02 -10.35
CA PRO A 430 22.82 -16.72 -10.93
C PRO A 430 22.89 -16.76 -12.45
N SER A 431 22.33 -17.83 -13.03
CA SER A 431 22.12 -17.95 -14.47
C SER A 431 20.86 -18.76 -14.75
N LEU A 432 19.71 -18.08 -14.65
CA LEU A 432 18.38 -18.66 -14.74
C LEU A 432 17.64 -18.24 -16.02
N GLU A 433 18.07 -17.16 -16.69
CA GLU A 433 17.33 -16.60 -17.82
C GLU A 433 17.24 -17.57 -19.02
N LYS A 434 18.23 -18.45 -19.20
CA LYS A 434 18.25 -19.41 -20.32
C LYS A 434 17.73 -20.81 -19.99
N LEU A 435 17.40 -21.08 -18.73
CA LEU A 435 16.94 -22.40 -18.30
C LEU A 435 15.48 -22.65 -18.72
N SER A 436 15.20 -23.88 -19.14
CA SER A 436 13.83 -24.35 -19.35
C SER A 436 13.05 -24.43 -18.04
N ALA A 437 11.71 -24.44 -18.13
CA ALA A 437 10.84 -24.60 -16.96
C ALA A 437 11.14 -25.88 -16.15
N ILE A 438 11.49 -26.99 -16.83
CA ILE A 438 11.86 -28.25 -16.16
C ILE A 438 13.19 -28.08 -15.42
N GLU A 439 14.19 -27.47 -16.04
CA GLU A 439 15.50 -27.27 -15.39
C GLU A 439 15.41 -26.35 -14.18
N LEU A 440 14.55 -25.34 -14.22
CA LEU A 440 14.29 -24.40 -13.13
C LEU A 440 13.75 -25.08 -11.86
N THR A 441 13.07 -26.22 -11.98
CA THR A 441 12.48 -26.93 -10.84
C THR A 441 13.50 -27.30 -9.76
N ARG A 442 14.77 -27.51 -10.13
CA ARG A 442 15.86 -27.81 -9.17
C ARG A 442 16.10 -26.67 -8.17
N TYR A 443 15.76 -25.43 -8.51
CA TYR A 443 15.98 -24.24 -7.69
C TYR A 443 14.82 -23.96 -6.71
N LEU A 444 13.70 -24.69 -6.80
CA LEU A 444 12.59 -24.56 -5.85
C LEU A 444 12.99 -24.97 -4.42
N ASN A 445 14.11 -25.69 -4.27
CA ASN A 445 14.68 -26.11 -2.99
C ASN A 445 15.93 -25.30 -2.58
N HIS A 446 16.26 -24.23 -3.30
CA HIS A 446 17.47 -23.46 -3.02
C HIS A 446 17.38 -22.82 -1.62
N PRO A 447 18.46 -22.73 -0.82
CA PRO A 447 18.41 -22.16 0.54
C PRO A 447 18.05 -20.67 0.58
N ASN A 448 18.40 -19.92 -0.47
CA ASN A 448 18.06 -18.51 -0.62
C ASN A 448 16.73 -18.33 -1.35
N GLY A 449 15.79 -17.62 -0.71
CA GLY A 449 14.43 -17.38 -1.18
C GLY A 449 14.34 -16.60 -2.49
N TRP A 450 15.33 -15.77 -2.83
CA TRP A 450 15.38 -15.10 -4.13
C TRP A 450 15.40 -16.10 -5.29
N TRP A 451 16.19 -17.17 -5.15
CA TRP A 451 16.31 -18.21 -6.18
C TRP A 451 15.01 -19.00 -6.33
N ARG A 452 14.36 -19.33 -5.21
CA ARG A 452 13.08 -20.04 -5.22
C ARG A 452 11.98 -19.21 -5.86
N ASP A 453 11.86 -17.94 -5.46
CA ASP A 453 10.86 -17.01 -5.99
C ASP A 453 11.08 -16.75 -7.49
N THR A 454 12.33 -16.54 -7.91
CA THR A 454 12.68 -16.31 -9.32
C THR A 454 12.43 -17.57 -10.17
N ALA A 455 12.79 -18.75 -9.66
CA ALA A 455 12.51 -20.01 -10.33
C ALA A 455 11.00 -20.26 -10.47
N GLN A 456 10.20 -20.07 -9.40
CA GLN A 456 8.74 -20.18 -9.48
C GLN A 456 8.17 -19.22 -10.54
N ARG A 457 8.55 -17.94 -10.51
CA ARG A 457 8.11 -16.94 -11.51
C ARG A 457 8.37 -17.45 -12.93
N LEU A 458 9.63 -17.82 -13.22
CA LEU A 458 10.03 -18.26 -14.55
C LEU A 458 9.35 -19.58 -14.96
N ILE A 459 9.11 -20.50 -14.03
CA ILE A 459 8.34 -21.73 -14.29
C ILE A 459 6.90 -21.38 -14.67
N VAL A 460 6.24 -20.46 -13.97
CA VAL A 460 4.86 -20.06 -14.27
C VAL A 460 4.77 -19.32 -15.60
N GLU A 461 5.77 -18.51 -15.94
CA GLU A 461 5.81 -17.72 -17.18
C GLU A 461 6.16 -18.56 -18.43
N ARG A 462 7.00 -19.59 -18.28
CA ARG A 462 7.52 -20.42 -19.40
C ARG A 462 6.91 -21.82 -19.49
N GLY A 463 6.43 -22.34 -18.36
CA GLY A 463 6.02 -23.73 -18.20
C GLY A 463 4.74 -24.07 -18.94
N ASN A 464 4.51 -25.37 -19.11
CA ASN A 464 3.32 -25.92 -19.74
C ASN A 464 3.07 -27.34 -19.17
N GLU A 465 2.21 -28.13 -19.82
CA GLU A 465 1.87 -29.49 -19.37
C GLU A 465 3.09 -30.40 -19.22
N THR A 466 4.15 -30.21 -20.00
CA THR A 466 5.38 -31.02 -19.90
C THR A 466 6.15 -30.81 -18.59
N THR A 467 5.90 -29.70 -17.88
CA THR A 467 6.50 -29.42 -16.57
C THR A 467 5.77 -30.15 -15.43
N ARG A 468 4.57 -30.70 -15.68
CA ARG A 468 3.69 -31.30 -14.66
C ARG A 468 4.40 -32.36 -13.84
N ASP A 469 4.96 -33.39 -14.49
CA ASP A 469 5.51 -34.57 -13.80
C ASP A 469 6.67 -34.19 -12.86
N ALA A 470 7.51 -33.25 -13.28
CA ALA A 470 8.60 -32.74 -12.45
C ALA A 470 8.08 -32.03 -11.19
N LEU A 471 7.02 -31.21 -11.33
CA LEU A 471 6.40 -30.51 -10.19
C LEU A 471 5.64 -31.48 -9.28
N GLU A 472 4.94 -32.47 -9.84
CA GLU A 472 4.22 -33.49 -9.07
C GLU A 472 5.18 -34.36 -8.26
N GLY A 473 6.34 -34.73 -8.82
CA GLY A 473 7.41 -35.40 -8.10
C GLY A 473 7.95 -34.57 -6.92
N ILE A 474 8.21 -33.28 -7.13
CA ILE A 474 8.63 -32.38 -6.04
C ILE A 474 7.54 -32.23 -4.98
N LEU A 475 6.28 -32.11 -5.38
CA LEU A 475 5.15 -31.99 -4.45
C LEU A 475 5.02 -33.22 -3.53
N GLN A 476 5.35 -34.40 -4.07
CA GLN A 476 5.31 -35.67 -3.34
C GLN A 476 6.50 -35.82 -2.39
N ASP A 477 7.73 -35.71 -2.91
CA ASP A 477 8.95 -36.17 -2.23
C ASP A 477 9.94 -35.04 -1.88
N GLY A 478 9.63 -33.79 -2.24
CA GLY A 478 10.50 -32.64 -2.02
C GLY A 478 10.61 -32.21 -0.55
N LYS A 479 11.57 -31.31 -0.27
CA LYS A 479 11.65 -30.64 1.04
C LYS A 479 10.46 -29.67 1.23
N PRO A 480 10.13 -29.27 2.47
CA PRO A 480 8.92 -28.48 2.75
C PRO A 480 8.72 -27.25 1.86
N LEU A 481 9.73 -26.39 1.73
CA LEU A 481 9.63 -25.19 0.88
C LEU A 481 9.56 -25.52 -0.62
N ALA A 482 10.25 -26.57 -1.07
CA ALA A 482 10.18 -26.99 -2.46
C ALA A 482 8.78 -27.50 -2.83
N ARG A 483 8.15 -28.28 -1.94
CA ARG A 483 6.75 -28.72 -2.08
C ARG A 483 5.79 -27.54 -2.15
N LEU A 484 6.00 -26.54 -1.29
CA LEU A 484 5.24 -25.31 -1.28
C LEU A 484 5.32 -24.58 -2.62
N HIS A 485 6.53 -24.35 -3.15
CA HIS A 485 6.70 -23.71 -4.45
C HIS A 485 6.15 -24.56 -5.59
N ALA A 486 6.32 -25.88 -5.57
CA ALA A 486 5.78 -26.76 -6.60
C ALA A 486 4.24 -26.71 -6.67
N LEU A 487 3.57 -26.68 -5.52
CA LEU A 487 2.12 -26.50 -5.41
C LEU A 487 1.68 -25.19 -6.11
N TRP A 488 2.37 -24.08 -5.84
CA TRP A 488 2.03 -22.78 -6.42
C TRP A 488 2.47 -22.61 -7.88
N CYS A 489 3.46 -23.38 -8.34
CA CYS A 489 3.75 -23.53 -9.78
C CYS A 489 2.60 -24.25 -10.48
N LEU A 490 2.09 -25.35 -9.92
CA LEU A 490 0.92 -26.07 -10.46
C LEU A 490 -0.32 -25.17 -10.49
N GLU A 491 -0.55 -24.33 -9.47
CA GLU A 491 -1.61 -23.30 -9.50
C GLU A 491 -1.38 -22.30 -10.63
N GLY A 492 -0.19 -21.71 -10.72
CA GLY A 492 0.12 -20.66 -11.70
C GLY A 492 0.02 -21.15 -13.14
N LEU A 493 0.30 -22.43 -13.39
CA LEU A 493 0.16 -23.07 -14.70
C LEU A 493 -1.28 -23.52 -15.01
N GLY A 494 -2.20 -23.45 -14.04
CA GLY A 494 -3.56 -23.99 -14.16
C GLY A 494 -3.62 -25.52 -14.19
N LEU A 495 -2.61 -26.20 -13.63
CA LEU A 495 -2.48 -27.67 -13.61
C LEU A 495 -2.84 -28.29 -12.24
N LEU A 496 -3.12 -27.44 -11.23
CA LEU A 496 -3.60 -27.86 -9.92
C LEU A 496 -4.95 -28.60 -10.04
N ASN A 497 -5.14 -29.65 -9.23
CA ASN A 497 -6.38 -30.43 -9.20
C ASN A 497 -6.70 -30.86 -7.75
N ALA A 498 -7.87 -31.46 -7.54
CA ALA A 498 -8.28 -31.94 -6.22
C ALA A 498 -7.29 -32.96 -5.61
N GLY A 499 -6.71 -33.85 -6.43
CA GLY A 499 -5.72 -34.83 -5.97
C GLY A 499 -4.48 -34.19 -5.33
N HIS A 500 -3.98 -33.09 -5.91
CA HIS A 500 -2.84 -32.33 -5.39
C HIS A 500 -3.11 -31.78 -3.99
N VAL A 501 -4.24 -31.11 -3.81
CA VAL A 501 -4.62 -30.52 -2.52
C VAL A 501 -4.90 -31.63 -1.50
N ALA A 502 -5.65 -32.67 -1.87
CA ALA A 502 -5.97 -33.80 -0.98
C ALA A 502 -4.72 -34.53 -0.46
N ARG A 503 -3.68 -34.72 -1.31
CA ARG A 503 -2.40 -35.29 -0.87
C ARG A 503 -1.64 -34.34 0.06
N SER A 504 -1.66 -33.04 -0.23
CA SER A 504 -0.96 -32.02 0.58
C SER A 504 -1.51 -31.92 2.00
N LEU A 505 -2.83 -32.09 2.18
CA LEU A 505 -3.48 -32.13 3.49
C LEU A 505 -3.04 -33.31 4.39
N LYS A 506 -2.42 -34.35 3.81
CA LYS A 506 -1.90 -35.53 4.55
C LYS A 506 -0.46 -35.34 5.01
N SER A 507 0.16 -34.18 4.76
CA SER A 507 1.58 -33.93 5.04
C SER A 507 1.93 -33.89 6.53
N GLY A 508 0.97 -33.58 7.41
CA GLY A 508 1.22 -33.29 8.82
C GLY A 508 1.83 -31.91 9.08
N ASP A 509 2.14 -31.14 8.04
CA ASP A 509 2.66 -29.76 8.14
C ASP A 509 1.49 -28.78 8.01
N GLU A 510 1.23 -28.01 9.07
CA GLU A 510 0.11 -27.07 9.13
C GLU A 510 0.27 -25.90 8.15
N LYS A 511 1.49 -25.38 7.96
CA LYS A 511 1.73 -24.23 7.05
C LYS A 511 1.59 -24.66 5.60
N PHE A 512 2.10 -25.84 5.26
CA PHE A 512 1.94 -26.40 3.93
C PHE A 512 0.47 -26.76 3.64
N SER A 513 -0.24 -27.36 4.61
CA SER A 513 -1.67 -27.67 4.48
C SER A 513 -2.51 -26.40 4.32
N SER A 514 -2.20 -25.34 5.07
CA SER A 514 -2.84 -24.01 4.93
C SER A 514 -2.64 -23.42 3.53
N SER A 515 -1.43 -23.51 2.99
CA SER A 515 -1.13 -23.09 1.63
C SER A 515 -1.87 -23.92 0.58
N ALA A 516 -2.00 -25.24 0.78
CA ALA A 516 -2.78 -26.11 -0.11
C ALA A 516 -4.27 -25.77 -0.11
N LEU A 517 -4.85 -25.45 1.05
CA LEU A 517 -6.24 -24.98 1.15
C LEU A 517 -6.43 -23.65 0.42
N MET A 518 -5.46 -22.73 0.56
CA MET A 518 -5.49 -21.44 -0.14
C MET A 518 -5.37 -21.61 -1.67
N ALA A 519 -4.43 -22.43 -2.15
CA ALA A 519 -4.29 -22.75 -3.56
C ALA A 519 -5.56 -23.44 -4.12
N GLY A 520 -6.24 -24.24 -3.29
CA GLY A 520 -7.52 -24.89 -3.62
C GLY A 520 -8.65 -23.93 -3.99
N LEU A 521 -8.56 -22.63 -3.66
CA LEU A 521 -9.54 -21.63 -4.09
C LEU A 521 -9.51 -21.41 -5.62
N SER A 522 -8.39 -21.69 -6.29
CA SER A 522 -8.27 -21.61 -7.75
C SER A 522 -8.95 -22.75 -8.51
N LEU A 523 -9.32 -23.83 -7.81
CA LEU A 523 -9.90 -25.03 -8.42
C LEU A 523 -11.27 -24.76 -9.04
N SER A 524 -11.62 -25.57 -10.05
CA SER A 524 -12.96 -25.62 -10.62
C SER A 524 -14.00 -26.02 -9.57
N GLU A 525 -15.28 -25.70 -9.78
CA GLU A 525 -16.35 -26.13 -8.88
C GLU A 525 -16.41 -27.67 -8.75
N GLY A 526 -16.14 -28.40 -9.84
CA GLY A 526 -16.08 -29.86 -9.82
C GLY A 526 -14.96 -30.39 -8.91
N ASP A 527 -13.74 -29.84 -9.05
CA ASP A 527 -12.60 -30.21 -8.22
C ASP A 527 -12.79 -29.81 -6.75
N LYS A 528 -13.37 -28.64 -6.47
CA LYS A 528 -13.71 -28.22 -5.11
C LYS A 528 -14.68 -29.21 -4.44
N ASN A 529 -15.68 -29.71 -5.17
CA ASN A 529 -16.57 -30.75 -4.66
C ASN A 529 -15.85 -32.11 -4.47
N ALA A 530 -14.95 -32.48 -5.38
CA ALA A 530 -14.14 -33.70 -5.25
C ALA A 530 -13.22 -33.69 -4.01
N LEU A 531 -12.90 -32.51 -3.47
CA LEU A 531 -12.11 -32.36 -2.24
C LEU A 531 -12.86 -32.64 -0.94
N LEU A 532 -14.19 -32.64 -0.93
CA LEU A 532 -14.98 -32.71 0.30
C LEU A 532 -14.64 -33.92 1.19
N PRO A 533 -14.42 -35.14 0.67
CA PRO A 533 -13.99 -36.27 1.50
C PRO A 533 -12.64 -36.03 2.19
N ALA A 534 -11.69 -35.41 1.50
CA ALA A 534 -10.38 -35.07 2.07
C ALA A 534 -10.49 -33.97 3.13
N LEU A 535 -11.32 -32.95 2.89
CA LEU A 535 -11.57 -31.87 3.84
C LEU A 535 -12.28 -32.36 5.12
N ALA A 536 -13.20 -33.32 4.98
CA ALA A 536 -13.87 -33.94 6.12
C ALA A 536 -12.90 -34.77 6.98
N ALA A 537 -11.98 -35.51 6.35
CA ALA A 537 -10.96 -36.30 7.05
C ALA A 537 -9.83 -35.44 7.67
N PHE A 538 -9.59 -34.25 7.13
CA PHE A 538 -8.52 -33.37 7.57
C PHE A 538 -8.87 -32.65 8.88
N LYS A 539 -8.12 -32.99 9.94
CA LYS A 539 -8.15 -32.31 11.24
C LYS A 539 -7.27 -31.06 11.17
N ALA A 540 -7.89 -29.94 10.84
CA ALA A 540 -7.21 -28.66 10.74
C ALA A 540 -6.73 -28.18 12.12
N GLY A 541 -5.49 -27.70 12.18
CA GLY A 541 -4.99 -26.92 13.30
C GLY A 541 -5.54 -25.48 13.27
N ARG A 542 -5.08 -24.65 14.20
CA ARG A 542 -5.59 -23.29 14.41
C ARG A 542 -5.46 -22.40 13.18
N GLU A 543 -4.36 -22.49 12.45
CA GLU A 543 -4.11 -21.72 11.23
C GLU A 543 -4.88 -22.32 10.05
N ALA A 544 -4.77 -23.64 9.87
CA ALA A 544 -5.40 -24.33 8.73
C ALA A 544 -6.93 -24.21 8.73
N SER A 545 -7.57 -24.09 9.91
CA SER A 545 -9.01 -23.88 10.04
C SER A 545 -9.52 -22.62 9.36
N ILE A 546 -8.71 -21.56 9.28
CA ILE A 546 -9.07 -20.31 8.59
C ILE A 546 -9.28 -20.60 7.11
N TYR A 547 -8.31 -21.24 6.48
CA TYR A 547 -8.34 -21.54 5.05
C TYR A 547 -9.36 -22.64 4.71
N LYS A 548 -9.55 -23.62 5.61
CA LYS A 548 -10.57 -24.66 5.46
C LYS A 548 -11.97 -24.06 5.47
N ALA A 549 -12.26 -23.15 6.40
CA ALA A 549 -13.53 -22.44 6.46
C ALA A 549 -13.76 -21.60 5.19
N ARG A 550 -12.73 -20.90 4.70
CA ARG A 550 -12.81 -20.14 3.45
C ARG A 550 -13.14 -21.04 2.25
N LEU A 551 -12.43 -22.15 2.08
CA LEU A 551 -12.60 -23.06 0.95
C LEU A 551 -13.97 -23.75 0.97
N LEU A 552 -14.45 -24.20 2.13
CA LEU A 552 -15.78 -24.80 2.28
C LEU A 552 -16.88 -23.79 1.94
N ALA A 553 -16.75 -22.56 2.43
CA ALA A 553 -17.70 -21.48 2.14
C ALA A 553 -17.78 -21.15 0.64
N GLU A 554 -16.63 -21.06 -0.04
CA GLU A 554 -16.57 -20.72 -1.46
C GLU A 554 -17.03 -21.88 -2.37
N THR A 555 -16.85 -23.13 -1.93
CA THR A 555 -17.34 -24.31 -2.66
C THR A 555 -18.86 -24.32 -2.77
N GLY A 556 -19.57 -23.93 -1.70
CA GLY A 556 -20.97 -23.55 -1.75
C GLY A 556 -22.01 -24.66 -1.97
N SER A 557 -21.61 -25.90 -2.25
CA SER A 557 -22.54 -27.03 -2.30
C SER A 557 -23.13 -27.32 -0.91
N SER A 558 -24.34 -27.89 -0.85
CA SER A 558 -25.00 -28.16 0.44
C SER A 558 -24.13 -29.01 1.38
N GLN A 559 -23.38 -29.98 0.84
CA GLN A 559 -22.43 -30.78 1.60
C GLN A 559 -21.24 -29.96 2.11
N ALA A 560 -20.69 -29.05 1.29
CA ALA A 560 -19.62 -28.16 1.71
C ALA A 560 -20.06 -27.19 2.83
N LEU A 561 -21.27 -26.64 2.69
CA LEU A 561 -21.84 -25.73 3.68
C LEU A 561 -22.19 -26.46 4.98
N ASP A 562 -22.61 -27.73 4.93
CA ASP A 562 -22.81 -28.56 6.12
C ASP A 562 -21.48 -28.83 6.86
N ALA A 563 -20.42 -29.14 6.10
CA ALA A 563 -19.08 -29.25 6.64
C ALA A 563 -18.56 -27.92 7.21
N LEU A 564 -18.91 -26.78 6.60
CA LEU A 564 -18.59 -25.45 7.13
C LEU A 564 -19.25 -25.21 8.50
N VAL A 565 -20.51 -25.60 8.68
CA VAL A 565 -21.19 -25.51 9.99
C VAL A 565 -20.44 -26.31 11.05
N THR A 566 -19.94 -27.50 10.69
CA THR A 566 -19.10 -28.31 11.58
C THR A 566 -17.78 -27.62 11.92
N GLU A 567 -17.09 -27.05 10.92
CA GLU A 567 -15.86 -26.30 11.13
C GLU A 567 -16.07 -25.06 12.03
N LEU A 568 -17.18 -24.34 11.84
CA LEU A 568 -17.55 -23.19 12.67
C LEU A 568 -17.86 -23.60 14.11
N LYS A 569 -18.51 -24.74 14.34
CA LYS A 569 -18.73 -25.25 15.71
C LYS A 569 -17.42 -25.56 16.44
N LEU A 570 -16.45 -26.12 15.72
CA LEU A 570 -15.16 -26.50 16.29
C LEU A 570 -14.25 -25.28 16.49
N ASN A 571 -14.16 -24.43 15.49
CA ASN A 571 -13.10 -23.42 15.38
C ASN A 571 -13.61 -21.99 15.21
N GLY A 572 -14.93 -21.78 15.19
CA GLY A 572 -15.55 -20.47 15.05
C GLY A 572 -15.33 -19.54 16.24
N GLY A 573 -14.74 -20.01 17.35
CA GLY A 573 -14.25 -19.12 18.41
C GLY A 573 -13.10 -18.21 17.93
N ASN A 574 -12.34 -18.62 16.91
CA ASN A 574 -11.34 -17.80 16.27
C ASN A 574 -12.01 -16.79 15.31
N PRO A 575 -11.87 -15.46 15.52
CA PRO A 575 -12.47 -14.45 14.64
C PRO A 575 -12.12 -14.62 13.16
N LEU A 576 -10.87 -15.00 12.85
CA LEU A 576 -10.42 -15.15 11.47
C LEU A 576 -11.11 -16.32 10.76
N VAL A 577 -11.52 -17.38 11.48
CA VAL A 577 -12.29 -18.51 10.91
C VAL A 577 -13.68 -18.04 10.50
N ARG A 578 -14.37 -17.26 11.34
CA ARG A 578 -15.69 -16.71 11.01
C ARG A 578 -15.64 -15.72 9.85
N GLU A 579 -14.61 -14.89 9.78
CA GLU A 579 -14.42 -13.93 8.69
C GLU A 579 -14.06 -14.62 7.38
N ALA A 580 -13.19 -15.63 7.43
CA ALA A 580 -12.88 -16.48 6.30
C ALA A 580 -14.13 -17.19 5.76
N ALA A 581 -14.98 -17.72 6.65
CA ALA A 581 -16.27 -18.29 6.29
C ALA A 581 -17.17 -17.24 5.62
N PHE A 582 -17.45 -16.12 6.28
CA PHE A 582 -18.32 -15.06 5.75
C PHE A 582 -17.85 -14.54 4.38
N THR A 583 -16.54 -14.34 4.22
CA THR A 583 -15.97 -13.83 2.97
C THR A 583 -16.08 -14.81 1.82
N GLY A 584 -16.01 -16.11 2.09
CA GLY A 584 -16.26 -17.17 1.10
C GLY A 584 -17.73 -17.35 0.75
N LEU A 585 -18.64 -16.98 1.66
CA LEU A 585 -20.10 -17.09 1.48
C LEU A 585 -20.72 -16.04 0.57
N LYS A 586 -19.92 -15.25 -0.15
CA LYS A 586 -20.43 -14.25 -1.10
C LYS A 586 -21.43 -14.91 -2.07
N ASP A 587 -22.63 -14.32 -2.16
CA ASP A 587 -23.76 -14.77 -2.98
C ASP A 587 -24.36 -16.13 -2.58
N ARG A 588 -23.99 -16.65 -1.39
CA ARG A 588 -24.41 -17.95 -0.84
C ARG A 588 -24.98 -17.85 0.57
N GLU A 589 -25.19 -16.63 1.07
CA GLU A 589 -25.57 -16.38 2.46
C GLU A 589 -26.93 -17.02 2.81
N ALA A 590 -27.91 -16.93 1.91
CA ALA A 590 -29.23 -17.52 2.10
C ALA A 590 -29.19 -19.05 2.14
N VAL A 591 -28.38 -19.65 1.27
CA VAL A 591 -28.19 -21.11 1.21
C VAL A 591 -27.50 -21.60 2.47
N PHE A 592 -26.48 -20.89 2.94
CA PHE A 592 -25.81 -21.20 4.20
C PHE A 592 -26.75 -21.10 5.39
N LEU A 593 -27.62 -20.08 5.47
CA LEU A 593 -28.60 -19.98 6.55
C LEU A 593 -29.58 -21.17 6.55
N GLY A 594 -30.05 -21.59 5.38
CA GLY A 594 -30.91 -22.77 5.23
C GLY A 594 -30.22 -24.07 5.65
N VAL A 595 -28.96 -24.26 5.29
CA VAL A 595 -28.15 -25.43 5.71
C VAL A 595 -27.85 -25.35 7.20
N ASN A 596 -27.41 -24.20 7.71
CA ASN A 596 -27.06 -23.99 9.11
C ASN A 596 -28.25 -24.28 10.02
N ASN A 597 -29.45 -23.79 9.68
CA ASN A 597 -30.71 -24.05 10.40
C ASN A 597 -30.57 -23.92 11.93
N GLY A 598 -29.87 -22.88 12.39
CA GLY A 598 -29.63 -22.60 13.81
C GLY A 598 -28.62 -23.52 14.51
N ARG A 599 -27.94 -24.41 13.80
CA ARG A 599 -26.95 -25.35 14.38
C ARG A 599 -25.70 -24.64 14.89
N TYR A 600 -25.31 -23.53 14.29
CA TYR A 600 -24.24 -22.65 14.75
C TYR A 600 -24.76 -21.21 14.78
N ASN A 601 -24.52 -20.48 15.86
CA ASN A 601 -24.91 -19.07 15.98
C ASN A 601 -23.73 -18.29 16.56
N ASP A 602 -23.45 -17.11 16.01
CA ASP A 602 -22.43 -16.18 16.48
C ASP A 602 -22.89 -14.76 16.15
N GLY A 603 -22.96 -13.89 17.16
CA GLY A 603 -23.56 -12.56 17.01
C GLY A 603 -22.90 -11.68 15.93
N ASN A 604 -21.61 -11.86 15.63
CA ASN A 604 -20.98 -11.14 14.53
C ASN A 604 -21.30 -11.78 13.18
N LEU A 605 -21.15 -13.10 13.04
CA LEU A 605 -21.43 -13.81 11.79
C LEU A 605 -22.90 -13.65 11.38
N ASP A 606 -23.83 -13.82 12.32
CA ASP A 606 -25.26 -13.71 12.08
C ASP A 606 -25.60 -12.29 11.61
N LYS A 607 -25.03 -11.26 12.26
CA LYS A 607 -25.16 -9.87 11.83
C LYS A 607 -24.64 -9.66 10.41
N TRP A 608 -23.46 -10.18 10.08
CA TRP A 608 -22.88 -10.03 8.74
C TRP A 608 -23.72 -10.72 7.67
N LEU A 609 -24.26 -11.91 7.96
CA LEU A 609 -25.15 -12.65 7.07
C LEU A 609 -26.46 -11.88 6.84
N GLN A 610 -27.08 -11.33 7.88
CA GLN A 610 -28.27 -10.48 7.73
C GLN A 610 -27.96 -9.23 6.92
N GLU A 611 -26.88 -8.51 7.26
CA GLU A 611 -26.45 -7.35 6.47
C GLU A 611 -26.23 -7.72 5.00
N ALA A 612 -25.62 -8.87 4.72
CA ALA A 612 -25.37 -9.33 3.36
C ALA A 612 -26.66 -9.68 2.59
N LEU A 613 -27.61 -10.35 3.24
CA LEU A 613 -28.93 -10.63 2.66
C LEU A 613 -29.72 -9.35 2.38
N HIS A 614 -29.67 -8.39 3.29
CA HIS A 614 -30.36 -7.11 3.14
C HIS A 614 -29.67 -6.22 2.11
N ARG A 615 -28.34 -6.23 2.01
CA ARG A 615 -27.62 -5.51 0.93
C ARG A 615 -27.87 -6.13 -0.44
N ASN A 616 -28.09 -7.45 -0.54
CA ASN A 616 -28.50 -8.09 -1.79
C ASN A 616 -29.96 -7.80 -2.22
N THR A 617 -30.74 -7.05 -1.41
CA THR A 617 -32.00 -6.44 -1.87
C THR A 617 -31.85 -5.02 -2.43
N ARG A 618 -30.65 -4.42 -2.36
CA ARG A 618 -30.29 -3.21 -3.13
C ARG A 618 -29.45 -3.54 -4.35
N LYS A 619 -29.94 -4.47 -5.18
CA LYS A 619 -29.71 -4.30 -6.62
C LYS A 619 -30.28 -2.93 -6.98
N ILE A 620 -29.47 -2.09 -7.61
CA ILE A 620 -29.93 -0.94 -8.38
C ILE A 620 -30.89 -1.51 -9.43
N LYS A 621 -32.16 -1.64 -9.07
CA LYS A 621 -33.22 -1.61 -10.05
C LYS A 621 -33.38 -0.13 -10.35
N PRO A 622 -33.10 0.35 -11.59
CA PRO A 622 -33.50 1.70 -11.95
C PRO A 622 -34.97 1.87 -11.54
N PRO A 623 -35.37 3.05 -11.04
CA PRO A 623 -36.75 3.20 -10.61
C PRO A 623 -37.66 2.97 -11.81
N THR A 624 -38.91 2.62 -11.56
CA THR A 624 -40.01 2.50 -12.52
C THR A 624 -40.33 3.80 -13.29
N ILE A 625 -39.43 4.80 -13.27
CA ILE A 625 -39.52 6.13 -13.88
C ILE A 625 -39.03 6.12 -15.33
N LYS A 626 -39.68 6.89 -16.19
CA LYS A 626 -39.45 6.96 -17.64
C LYS A 626 -39.35 8.42 -18.11
N GLY A 627 -38.88 8.63 -19.35
CA GLY A 627 -38.85 9.96 -19.98
C GLY A 627 -37.91 10.93 -19.27
N GLU A 628 -38.31 12.21 -19.18
CA GLU A 628 -37.48 13.27 -18.61
C GLU A 628 -37.14 13.05 -17.13
N HIS A 629 -37.96 12.29 -16.39
CA HIS A 629 -37.64 11.94 -15.00
C HIS A 629 -36.41 11.04 -14.92
N LEU A 630 -36.30 10.03 -15.79
CA LEU A 630 -35.10 9.18 -15.86
C LEU A 630 -33.88 9.97 -16.33
N ALA A 631 -34.05 10.85 -17.31
CA ALA A 631 -32.96 11.68 -17.81
C ALA A 631 -32.43 12.63 -16.72
N SER A 632 -33.32 13.25 -15.94
CA SER A 632 -32.97 14.08 -14.78
C SER A 632 -32.25 13.27 -13.69
N PHE A 633 -32.77 12.09 -13.35
CA PHE A 633 -32.14 11.17 -12.40
C PHE A 633 -30.69 10.82 -12.78
N GLN A 634 -30.45 10.46 -14.05
CA GLN A 634 -29.12 10.08 -14.54
C GLN A 634 -28.14 11.28 -14.58
N ARG A 635 -28.61 12.48 -14.92
CA ARG A 635 -27.78 13.69 -14.83
C ARG A 635 -27.43 14.01 -13.38
N GLY A 636 -28.40 13.89 -12.48
CA GLY A 636 -28.23 14.07 -11.05
C GLY A 636 -27.20 13.12 -10.44
N GLU A 637 -27.25 11.84 -10.82
CA GLU A 637 -26.26 10.84 -10.41
C GLU A 637 -24.83 11.23 -10.81
N LYS A 638 -24.63 11.65 -12.07
CA LYS A 638 -23.32 12.10 -12.56
C LYS A 638 -22.82 13.34 -11.81
N LEU A 639 -23.70 14.25 -11.43
CA LEU A 639 -23.35 15.45 -10.65
C LEU A 639 -22.98 15.09 -9.21
N TYR A 640 -23.79 14.23 -8.58
CA TYR A 640 -23.59 13.71 -7.22
C TYR A 640 -22.25 12.99 -7.09
N MET A 641 -21.93 12.13 -8.06
CA MET A 641 -20.70 11.33 -8.10
C MET A 641 -19.49 12.11 -8.61
N GLY A 642 -19.73 13.12 -9.45
CA GLY A 642 -18.69 13.83 -10.20
C GLY A 642 -18.41 15.23 -9.64
N ARG A 643 -18.69 16.24 -10.47
CA ARG A 643 -18.18 17.60 -10.27
C ARG A 643 -18.71 18.34 -9.03
N VAL A 644 -19.89 17.99 -8.52
CA VAL A 644 -20.44 18.58 -7.29
C VAL A 644 -19.97 17.81 -6.05
N ALA A 645 -19.47 16.58 -6.24
CA ALA A 645 -18.78 15.76 -5.25
C ALA A 645 -19.56 15.50 -3.94
N CYS A 646 -20.89 15.44 -3.99
CA CYS A 646 -21.75 15.12 -2.84
C CYS A 646 -21.39 13.77 -2.20
N ILE A 647 -20.94 12.80 -3.02
CA ILE A 647 -20.41 11.50 -2.59
C ILE A 647 -19.30 11.62 -1.53
N GLY A 648 -18.48 12.67 -1.57
CA GLY A 648 -17.33 12.85 -0.66
C GLY A 648 -17.74 12.97 0.81
N CYS A 649 -18.95 13.45 1.08
CA CYS A 649 -19.48 13.58 2.44
C CYS A 649 -20.62 12.60 2.73
N HIS A 650 -21.46 12.28 1.74
CA HIS A 650 -22.66 11.46 1.93
C HIS A 650 -22.49 9.98 1.52
N GLY A 651 -21.34 9.63 0.93
CA GLY A 651 -21.04 8.28 0.45
C GLY A 651 -21.75 7.92 -0.86
N ALA A 652 -21.24 6.93 -1.60
CA ALA A 652 -21.84 6.51 -2.89
C ALA A 652 -23.27 5.97 -2.71
N GLU A 653 -23.51 5.33 -1.58
CA GLU A 653 -24.77 4.68 -1.23
C GLU A 653 -25.72 5.60 -0.44
N GLY A 654 -25.39 6.88 -0.29
CA GLY A 654 -26.24 7.83 0.44
C GLY A 654 -26.39 7.54 1.93
N THR A 655 -25.63 6.59 2.49
CA THR A 655 -25.73 6.20 3.91
C THR A 655 -25.08 7.21 4.86
N GLY A 656 -24.46 8.26 4.33
CA GLY A 656 -23.70 9.22 5.12
C GLY A 656 -22.31 8.69 5.50
N LEU A 657 -21.49 9.59 6.02
CA LEU A 657 -20.19 9.29 6.62
C LEU A 657 -20.16 9.84 8.05
N PRO A 658 -19.78 9.03 9.07
CA PRO A 658 -19.69 9.50 10.44
C PRO A 658 -18.84 10.77 10.54
N ASN A 659 -19.39 11.82 11.18
CA ASN A 659 -18.75 13.13 11.36
C ASN A 659 -18.44 13.92 10.08
N LEU A 660 -19.06 13.59 8.93
CA LEU A 660 -18.86 14.31 7.66
C LEU A 660 -20.18 14.73 7.03
N GLY A 661 -21.09 13.80 6.80
CA GLY A 661 -22.40 14.07 6.22
C GLY A 661 -23.46 13.09 6.73
N PRO A 662 -24.68 13.55 7.03
CA PRO A 662 -25.77 12.66 7.43
C PRO A 662 -26.20 11.73 6.27
N PRO A 663 -26.92 10.64 6.57
CA PRO A 663 -27.56 9.82 5.54
C PRO A 663 -28.56 10.65 4.73
N LEU A 664 -28.57 10.41 3.43
CA LEU A 664 -29.56 10.87 2.46
C LEU A 664 -30.57 9.78 2.10
N ASP A 665 -30.14 8.53 2.17
CA ASP A 665 -31.00 7.37 2.02
C ASP A 665 -31.90 7.20 3.25
N GLU A 666 -33.21 6.99 3.02
CA GLU A 666 -34.26 6.91 4.05
C GLU A 666 -34.33 8.12 4.99
N SER A 667 -33.75 9.25 4.56
CA SER A 667 -33.71 10.49 5.32
C SER A 667 -35.09 11.18 5.30
N ASP A 668 -35.58 11.56 6.47
CA ASP A 668 -36.76 12.42 6.63
C ASP A 668 -36.54 13.83 6.05
N TRP A 669 -35.29 14.29 5.96
CA TRP A 669 -34.93 15.52 5.23
C TRP A 669 -35.05 15.36 3.73
N VAL A 670 -34.69 14.20 3.19
CA VAL A 670 -34.77 13.93 1.74
C VAL A 670 -36.20 13.62 1.31
N ASN A 671 -36.95 12.87 2.11
CA ASN A 671 -38.33 12.46 1.77
C ASN A 671 -39.41 13.43 2.27
N GLY A 672 -39.08 14.35 3.18
CA GLY A 672 -39.99 15.37 3.72
C GLY A 672 -40.05 16.65 2.89
N ASP A 673 -40.00 17.80 3.57
CA ASP A 673 -40.18 19.12 2.95
C ASP A 673 -39.07 19.46 1.93
N THR A 674 -39.48 19.62 0.67
CA THR A 674 -38.61 19.98 -0.44
C THR A 674 -38.06 21.40 -0.36
N LYS A 675 -38.78 22.35 0.25
CA LYS A 675 -38.30 23.72 0.44
C LYS A 675 -37.13 23.75 1.40
N ARG A 676 -37.24 23.02 2.51
CA ARG A 676 -36.14 22.83 3.47
C ARG A 676 -34.89 22.27 2.80
N LEU A 677 -35.05 21.20 2.03
CA LEU A 677 -33.94 20.54 1.34
C LEU A 677 -33.29 21.42 0.26
N ALA A 678 -34.09 22.16 -0.52
CA ALA A 678 -33.58 23.11 -1.52
C ALA A 678 -32.77 24.25 -0.88
N LYS A 679 -33.24 24.82 0.25
CA LYS A 679 -32.50 25.84 0.99
C LYS A 679 -31.15 25.33 1.50
N ALA A 680 -31.10 24.10 2.01
CA ALA A 680 -29.86 23.46 2.45
C ALA A 680 -28.87 23.26 1.29
N LEU A 681 -29.33 22.83 0.10
CA LEU A 681 -28.44 22.72 -1.07
C LEU A 681 -27.99 24.09 -1.60
N LEU A 682 -28.86 25.10 -1.60
CA LEU A 682 -28.53 26.43 -2.11
C LEU A 682 -27.56 27.16 -1.19
N HIS A 683 -27.77 27.16 0.12
CA HIS A 683 -27.00 28.02 1.03
C HIS A 683 -26.11 27.26 2.01
N GLY A 684 -26.25 25.95 2.09
CA GLY A 684 -25.48 25.13 3.01
C GLY A 684 -26.20 24.89 4.34
N LEU A 685 -25.60 24.05 5.18
CA LEU A 685 -26.16 23.64 6.46
C LEU A 685 -25.04 23.51 7.51
N GLN A 686 -25.25 24.02 8.72
CA GLN A 686 -24.27 24.02 9.81
C GLN A 686 -24.88 23.71 11.18
N GLY A 687 -24.03 23.31 12.11
CA GLY A 687 -24.41 23.00 13.50
C GLY A 687 -24.89 21.56 13.66
N PRO A 688 -25.35 21.20 14.88
CA PRO A 688 -26.01 19.92 15.07
C PRO A 688 -27.31 19.87 14.27
N ILE A 689 -27.59 18.72 13.65
CA ILE A 689 -28.84 18.46 12.92
C ILE A 689 -29.40 17.10 13.33
N THR A 690 -30.72 16.92 13.28
CA THR A 690 -31.35 15.64 13.58
C THR A 690 -31.95 15.04 12.31
N VAL A 691 -31.49 13.84 11.93
CA VAL A 691 -31.98 13.13 10.75
C VAL A 691 -32.51 11.77 11.20
N SER A 692 -33.79 11.50 10.92
CA SER A 692 -34.52 10.28 11.31
C SER A 692 -34.32 9.91 12.79
N GLY A 693 -34.39 10.90 13.69
CA GLY A 693 -34.23 10.73 15.14
C GLY A 693 -32.78 10.65 15.65
N GLN A 694 -31.78 10.64 14.76
CA GLN A 694 -30.37 10.60 15.12
C GLN A 694 -29.72 11.99 15.00
N ARG A 695 -28.98 12.41 16.03
CA ARG A 695 -28.29 13.69 16.07
C ARG A 695 -26.89 13.62 15.45
N TYR A 696 -26.60 14.51 14.51
CA TYR A 696 -25.32 14.66 13.81
C TYR A 696 -24.66 15.99 14.18
N THR A 697 -23.34 16.01 14.37
CA THR A 697 -22.56 17.21 14.75
C THR A 697 -21.34 17.37 13.82
N PRO A 698 -21.55 17.64 12.52
CA PRO A 698 -20.44 17.73 11.58
C PRO A 698 -19.47 18.86 11.98
N PRO A 699 -18.15 18.63 11.93
CA PRO A 699 -17.13 19.60 12.32
C PRO A 699 -16.99 20.76 11.33
N ALA A 700 -17.60 20.65 10.14
CA ALA A 700 -17.63 21.66 9.10
C ALA A 700 -19.06 21.82 8.58
N ALA A 701 -19.41 23.03 8.16
CA ALA A 701 -20.68 23.30 7.48
C ALA A 701 -20.69 22.64 6.09
N MET A 702 -21.84 22.09 5.70
CA MET A 702 -22.12 21.76 4.31
C MET A 702 -22.11 23.06 3.49
N PRO A 703 -21.28 23.19 2.45
CA PRO A 703 -21.25 24.39 1.63
C PRO A 703 -22.49 24.48 0.75
N GLY A 704 -23.02 25.71 0.59
CA GLY A 704 -24.10 25.99 -0.36
C GLY A 704 -23.62 26.05 -1.80
N LEU A 705 -24.48 25.65 -2.73
CA LEU A 705 -24.22 25.66 -4.18
C LEU A 705 -24.64 26.96 -4.86
N SER A 706 -25.34 27.86 -4.16
CA SER A 706 -25.92 29.06 -4.78
C SER A 706 -24.88 30.03 -5.33
N MET A 707 -23.69 30.07 -4.73
CA MET A 707 -22.59 30.96 -5.13
C MET A 707 -21.62 30.29 -6.10
N ASN A 708 -21.86 29.05 -6.52
CA ASN A 708 -21.00 28.35 -7.47
C ASN A 708 -21.48 28.63 -8.91
N PRO A 709 -20.76 29.42 -9.72
CA PRO A 709 -21.18 29.77 -11.07
C PRO A 709 -21.16 28.58 -12.05
N THR A 710 -20.55 27.46 -11.66
CA THR A 710 -20.47 26.24 -12.49
C THR A 710 -21.67 25.30 -12.30
N VAL A 711 -22.56 25.60 -11.35
CA VAL A 711 -23.74 24.81 -11.00
C VAL A 711 -25.00 25.62 -11.30
N SER A 712 -25.78 25.17 -12.27
CA SER A 712 -27.06 25.79 -12.66
C SER A 712 -28.22 25.36 -11.77
N ASP A 713 -29.38 26.04 -11.88
CA ASP A 713 -30.60 25.62 -11.19
C ASP A 713 -31.10 24.26 -11.66
N ARG A 714 -30.91 23.94 -12.95
CA ARG A 714 -31.16 22.62 -13.51
C ARG A 714 -30.29 21.55 -12.87
N ASP A 715 -28.99 21.83 -12.66
CA ASP A 715 -28.08 20.89 -12.01
C ASP A 715 -28.54 20.56 -10.58
N ILE A 716 -28.99 21.56 -9.83
CA ILE A 716 -29.51 21.36 -8.48
C ILE A 716 -30.82 20.56 -8.50
N ALA A 717 -31.73 20.85 -9.45
CA ALA A 717 -32.96 20.09 -9.63
C ALA A 717 -32.69 18.62 -9.99
N ASP A 718 -31.69 18.36 -10.85
CA ASP A 718 -31.26 17.02 -11.23
C ASP A 718 -30.65 16.27 -10.02
N ILE A 719 -29.79 16.92 -9.22
CA ILE A 719 -29.24 16.33 -7.97
C ILE A 719 -30.35 15.98 -7.01
N LEU A 720 -31.31 16.88 -6.77
CA LEU A 720 -32.43 16.62 -5.88
C LEU A 720 -33.30 15.47 -6.40
N THR A 721 -33.55 15.41 -7.71
CA THR A 721 -34.27 14.32 -8.35
C THR A 721 -33.55 12.99 -8.13
N PHE A 722 -32.22 12.95 -8.28
CA PHE A 722 -31.43 11.76 -8.00
C PHE A 722 -31.56 11.34 -6.54
N ILE A 723 -31.22 12.20 -5.56
CA ILE A 723 -31.22 11.78 -4.14
C ILE A 723 -32.63 11.39 -3.64
N ARG A 724 -33.69 12.01 -4.19
CA ARG A 724 -35.09 11.73 -3.83
C ARG A 724 -35.61 10.42 -4.44
N HIS A 725 -34.94 9.89 -5.45
CA HIS A 725 -35.35 8.65 -6.15
C HIS A 725 -34.28 7.55 -6.11
N ALA A 726 -33.11 7.82 -5.53
CA ALA A 726 -32.02 6.89 -5.35
C ALA A 726 -32.23 6.02 -4.09
N TRP A 727 -31.56 4.87 -4.07
CA TRP A 727 -31.54 3.97 -2.92
C TRP A 727 -32.96 3.51 -2.50
N SER A 728 -33.35 3.69 -1.24
CA SER A 728 -34.72 3.42 -0.77
C SER A 728 -35.70 4.58 -0.99
N ASN A 729 -35.25 5.75 -1.43
CA ASN A 729 -36.12 6.92 -1.58
C ASN A 729 -37.05 6.77 -2.79
N ARG A 730 -38.33 7.16 -2.64
CA ARG A 730 -39.37 7.03 -3.68
C ARG A 730 -40.14 8.33 -3.88
N SER A 731 -39.42 9.45 -3.83
CA SER A 731 -39.96 10.80 -3.88
C SER A 731 -39.90 11.42 -5.29
N GLY A 732 -40.85 12.28 -5.64
CA GLY A 732 -41.01 12.80 -7.02
C GLY A 732 -39.85 13.65 -7.56
N LYS A 733 -39.82 13.81 -8.90
CA LYS A 733 -38.92 14.69 -9.66
C LYS A 733 -38.97 16.13 -9.14
N MET A 734 -37.84 16.81 -9.17
CA MET A 734 -37.75 18.25 -8.91
C MET A 734 -37.64 19.05 -10.22
N GLU A 735 -38.41 20.13 -10.30
CA GLU A 735 -38.40 21.02 -11.46
C GLU A 735 -37.41 22.18 -11.27
N GLU A 736 -36.79 22.62 -12.36
CA GLU A 736 -35.84 23.74 -12.38
C GLU A 736 -36.49 25.04 -11.91
N SER A 737 -37.76 25.28 -12.26
CA SER A 737 -38.52 26.47 -11.86
C SER A 737 -38.62 26.60 -10.33
N PHE A 738 -38.76 25.49 -9.61
CA PHE A 738 -38.81 25.46 -8.15
C PHE A 738 -37.48 25.90 -7.51
N ILE A 739 -36.35 25.50 -8.10
CA ILE A 739 -35.03 25.92 -7.62
C ILE A 739 -34.78 27.39 -7.89
N LYS A 740 -35.20 27.88 -9.07
CA LYS A 740 -35.12 29.29 -9.41
C LYS A 740 -35.92 30.15 -8.43
N GLU A 741 -37.17 29.79 -8.15
CA GLU A 741 -38.00 30.48 -7.15
C GLU A 741 -37.39 30.43 -5.75
N SER A 742 -36.88 29.25 -5.33
CA SER A 742 -36.21 29.08 -4.05
C SER A 742 -35.01 30.00 -3.91
N ARG A 743 -34.16 30.08 -4.96
CA ARG A 743 -32.98 30.95 -4.99
C ARG A 743 -33.33 32.43 -4.95
N GLU A 744 -34.38 32.86 -5.64
CA GLU A 744 -34.84 34.24 -5.62
C GLU A 744 -35.36 34.64 -4.23
N THR A 745 -36.20 33.78 -3.63
CA THR A 745 -36.79 34.04 -2.31
C THR A 745 -35.77 33.99 -1.17
N THR A 746 -34.69 33.22 -1.30
CA THR A 746 -33.60 33.16 -0.32
C THR A 746 -32.34 33.94 -0.70
N ARG A 747 -32.39 34.78 -1.74
CA ARG A 747 -31.22 35.55 -2.25
C ARG A 747 -30.49 36.32 -1.15
N LYS A 748 -31.22 36.84 -0.16
CA LYS A 748 -30.67 37.60 0.98
C LYS A 748 -29.76 36.77 1.89
N GLN A 749 -29.85 35.44 1.87
CA GLN A 749 -29.00 34.53 2.65
C GLN A 749 -27.54 34.53 2.18
N GLY A 750 -27.27 34.93 0.93
CA GLY A 750 -25.91 35.18 0.45
C GLY A 750 -24.95 33.99 0.48
N GLY A 751 -25.45 32.76 0.55
CA GLY A 751 -24.61 31.55 0.67
C GLY A 751 -24.14 31.23 2.08
N VAL A 752 -24.69 31.90 3.11
CA VAL A 752 -24.45 31.58 4.52
C VAL A 752 -25.21 30.29 4.90
N PRO A 753 -24.54 29.25 5.43
CA PRO A 753 -25.18 28.01 5.85
C PRO A 753 -26.26 28.23 6.92
N TYR A 754 -27.41 27.57 6.75
CA TYR A 754 -28.47 27.57 7.74
C TYR A 754 -28.17 26.62 8.90
N THR A 755 -28.78 26.87 10.06
CA THR A 755 -28.91 25.90 11.15
C THR A 755 -30.24 25.15 11.04
N GLU A 756 -30.36 23.98 11.69
CA GLU A 756 -31.62 23.22 11.76
C GLU A 756 -32.80 24.09 12.24
N LYS A 757 -32.56 24.98 13.21
CA LYS A 757 -33.59 25.89 13.76
C LYS A 757 -34.06 26.96 12.78
N GLU A 758 -33.24 27.36 11.81
CA GLU A 758 -33.62 28.37 10.80
C GLU A 758 -34.39 27.77 9.62
N LEU A 759 -34.39 26.44 9.52
CA LEU A 759 -35.02 25.66 8.45
C LEU A 759 -36.27 24.90 8.88
N ASN A 760 -36.46 24.70 10.18
CA ASN A 760 -37.68 24.21 10.81
C ASN A 760 -38.54 25.40 11.26
#